data_AF-A0A7X7VCM0-F1
#
_entry.id   AF-A0A7X7VCM0-F1
#
_cell.length_a   1.000
_cell.length_b   1.000
_cell.length_c   1.000
_cell.angle_alpha   90.00
_cell.angle_beta   90.00
_cell.angle_gamma   90.00
#
_symmetry.space_group_name_H-M   'P 1'
#
loop_
_entity.id
_entity.type
_entity.pdbx_description
1 polymer ?
#
loop_
_entity_poly.entity_id
_entity_poly.type
_entity_poly.pdbx_seq_one_letter_code
_entity_poly.pdbx_strand_id
1 'polypeptide(L)'
;MRRHLALVLALALAAALPAAGQKTAVKDLAPRFQQWLDLVAYHIQPVEKDVFLKLTNDRDRDIFVETFWKQRDPTPGTPENEYKDEIEKRFKYCNEFYGRGTTREGWKTDMGRIHMVLGPPASVEHFEASIGLVPCYSWSYYGDARRDLPPQFYLLFYQRGGVGEFKLYDPVTDGPTRLILDQKKVEDPFDYSALYEIIRDLAPTLAEIAITRIPGEYNYDLSPSPRNAMLLADILESPKKDVNPSYATHFLNYKGLVSTEYLTNYVESYTTTALVDDPATGQRFLHFSMVPVDVNVDLYEPKSQFYCNFQVNVSLRKGADIVFQYNREFPLYFPEDAWDRVKASGLAVEESFPVAEGRYDLNILLTNTVGKQFSLLEQVLEVPPAKTGPALEGPFVGYKFETYPRDVHIPFKVLDKKLVVDPKKTFASGDAIAVLFNVLNPTPELARDGEARVVVKGLRQAAPVRKTYTIKLDAPAAGRVLSIPYTIPAGELEPDYYEVSVVLAGPGGLVLDQKTDQITVSPAATVGHPIANAKGIPLANQFLFRYMVAEQLEKTGRPEAAAGLYEEGYRLRPDYADGVVRYANFLLGTGAYARALEIAESLRKDEKRQFVLRTVRGRALLGLERYEEALAELLQANKLYNSETVVLNAMGRCYLKLGRKAEALDAFSASLRLNPEQPDIVKAVEDLKR
;
A
#
# COMPACT_ATOMS: atom_id res chain seq x y z
N MET A 1 3.40 27.02 -58.97
CA MET A 1 4.24 25.88 -59.40
C MET A 1 5.37 25.70 -58.40
N ARG A 2 5.55 24.46 -57.88
CA ARG A 2 6.71 23.88 -57.14
C ARG A 2 7.04 24.51 -55.77
N ARG A 3 6.72 23.90 -54.61
CA ARG A 3 7.30 22.72 -53.90
C ARG A 3 8.83 22.72 -53.80
N HIS A 4 9.37 22.81 -52.57
CA HIS A 4 10.52 22.10 -51.94
C HIS A 4 10.78 22.78 -50.57
N LEU A 5 10.36 22.23 -49.43
CA LEU A 5 11.06 21.30 -48.52
C LEU A 5 12.39 21.84 -47.94
N ALA A 6 12.38 22.28 -46.67
CA ALA A 6 13.54 22.30 -45.79
C ALA A 6 13.12 22.23 -44.30
N LEU A 7 13.62 21.17 -43.67
CA LEU A 7 13.48 20.62 -42.32
C LEU A 7 13.98 21.56 -41.18
N VAL A 8 13.18 21.62 -40.10
CA VAL A 8 13.52 21.46 -38.65
C VAL A 8 14.75 22.17 -38.05
N LEU A 9 14.49 23.04 -37.05
CA LEU A 9 15.06 22.88 -35.69
C LEU A 9 14.24 23.71 -34.68
N ALA A 10 13.25 23.09 -34.04
CA ALA A 10 12.62 23.62 -32.84
C ALA A 10 13.20 22.85 -31.64
N LEU A 11 14.12 23.47 -30.90
CA LEU A 11 14.53 22.99 -29.58
C LEU A 11 13.36 23.17 -28.62
N ALA A 12 12.56 22.13 -28.46
CA ALA A 12 11.73 21.98 -27.27
C ALA A 12 12.62 21.42 -26.15
N LEU A 13 12.96 22.26 -25.17
CA LEU A 13 13.44 21.81 -23.87
C LEU A 13 12.27 21.08 -23.20
N ALA A 14 12.15 19.77 -23.45
CA ALA A 14 11.34 18.89 -22.63
C ALA A 14 12.08 18.77 -21.29
N ALA A 15 11.58 19.49 -20.27
CA ALA A 15 11.91 19.18 -18.89
C ALA A 15 11.56 17.70 -18.67
N ALA A 16 12.57 16.90 -18.36
CA ALA A 16 12.42 15.49 -18.09
C ALA A 16 11.49 15.33 -16.87
N LEU A 17 10.29 14.81 -17.12
CA LEU A 17 9.51 14.12 -16.11
C LEU A 17 10.42 13.04 -15.49
N PRO A 18 10.37 12.78 -14.17
CA PRO A 18 11.03 11.61 -13.63
C PRO A 18 10.39 10.39 -14.29
N ALA A 19 11.18 9.67 -15.06
CA ALA A 19 10.75 8.45 -15.72
C ALA A 19 10.23 7.48 -14.65
N ALA A 20 9.01 6.96 -14.85
CA ALA A 20 8.60 5.72 -14.21
C ALA A 20 9.74 4.69 -14.37
N GLY A 21 10.21 4.11 -13.26
CA GLY A 21 11.47 3.37 -13.18
C GLY A 21 11.68 2.44 -14.40
N GLN A 22 12.69 2.76 -15.20
CA GLN A 22 13.00 2.02 -16.42
C GLN A 22 13.43 0.60 -16.06
N LYS A 23 12.74 -0.41 -16.62
CA LYS A 23 13.05 -1.81 -16.35
C LYS A 23 14.46 -2.14 -16.85
N THR A 24 15.28 -2.75 -16.01
CA THR A 24 16.57 -3.32 -16.42
C THR A 24 16.29 -4.56 -17.27
N ALA A 25 16.91 -4.69 -18.44
CA ALA A 25 16.75 -5.90 -19.23
C ALA A 25 17.47 -7.08 -18.54
N VAL A 26 16.91 -8.29 -18.64
CA VAL A 26 17.47 -9.48 -17.95
C VAL A 26 18.95 -9.70 -18.30
N LYS A 27 19.32 -9.53 -19.57
CA LYS A 27 20.70 -9.65 -20.06
C LYS A 27 21.70 -8.68 -19.41
N ASP A 28 21.21 -7.58 -18.85
CA ASP A 28 22.02 -6.51 -18.26
C ASP A 28 22.15 -6.69 -16.72
N LEU A 29 21.52 -7.72 -16.14
CA LEU A 29 21.64 -8.05 -14.72
C LEU A 29 22.94 -8.80 -14.43
N ALA A 30 23.41 -8.77 -13.17
CA ALA A 30 24.52 -9.61 -12.75
C ALA A 30 24.20 -11.12 -12.99
N PRO A 31 25.19 -11.96 -13.36
CA PRO A 31 24.94 -13.36 -13.74
C PRO A 31 24.15 -14.18 -12.71
N ARG A 32 24.37 -13.94 -11.41
CA ARG A 32 23.62 -14.60 -10.32
C ARG A 32 22.11 -14.32 -10.36
N PHE A 33 21.70 -13.13 -10.78
CA PHE A 33 20.28 -12.77 -10.88
C PHE A 33 19.64 -13.30 -12.17
N GLN A 34 20.42 -13.44 -13.24
CA GLN A 34 19.97 -14.14 -14.44
C GLN A 34 19.70 -15.61 -14.13
N GLN A 35 20.66 -16.27 -13.47
CA GLN A 35 20.53 -17.67 -13.02
C GLN A 35 19.39 -17.85 -12.03
N TRP A 36 19.19 -16.91 -11.10
CA TRP A 36 18.05 -16.95 -10.19
C TRP A 36 16.72 -16.84 -10.95
N LEU A 37 16.59 -15.92 -11.92
CA LEU A 37 15.38 -15.81 -12.75
C LEU A 37 15.10 -17.06 -13.58
N ASP A 38 16.15 -17.76 -14.04
CA ASP A 38 16.03 -19.05 -14.71
C ASP A 38 15.55 -20.15 -13.74
N LEU A 39 16.11 -20.20 -12.54
CA LEU A 39 15.74 -21.13 -11.46
C LEU A 39 14.25 -21.00 -11.09
N VAL A 40 13.76 -19.76 -10.96
CA VAL A 40 12.38 -19.48 -10.53
C VAL A 40 11.41 -19.26 -11.69
N ALA A 41 11.80 -19.51 -12.94
CA ALA A 41 11.05 -19.09 -14.14
C ALA A 41 9.57 -19.53 -14.17
N TYR A 42 9.25 -20.69 -13.57
CA TYR A 42 7.90 -21.23 -13.50
C TYR A 42 7.19 -20.98 -12.17
N HIS A 43 7.89 -20.38 -11.20
CA HIS A 43 7.44 -20.15 -9.83
C HIS A 43 7.21 -18.66 -9.52
N ILE A 44 7.91 -17.79 -10.23
CA ILE A 44 7.77 -16.34 -10.12
C ILE A 44 6.51 -15.84 -10.83
N GLN A 45 5.76 -14.98 -10.17
CA GLN A 45 4.59 -14.31 -10.71
C GLN A 45 5.00 -13.14 -11.62
N PRO A 46 4.16 -12.77 -12.60
CA PRO A 46 4.44 -11.64 -13.49
C PRO A 46 4.72 -10.32 -12.74
N VAL A 47 3.98 -10.06 -11.66
CA VAL A 47 4.15 -8.85 -10.82
C VAL A 47 5.49 -8.87 -10.07
N GLU A 48 5.85 -10.01 -9.47
CA GLU A 48 7.14 -10.18 -8.78
C GLU A 48 8.32 -9.94 -9.73
N LYS A 49 8.26 -10.53 -10.94
CA LYS A 49 9.28 -10.33 -11.97
C LYS A 49 9.36 -8.86 -12.42
N ASP A 50 8.22 -8.22 -12.61
CA ASP A 50 8.16 -6.81 -13.00
C ASP A 50 8.84 -5.90 -11.98
N VAL A 51 8.52 -6.11 -10.70
CA VAL A 51 9.14 -5.38 -9.58
C VAL A 51 10.65 -5.63 -9.54
N PHE A 52 11.08 -6.89 -9.61
CA PHE A 52 12.49 -7.24 -9.55
C PHE A 52 13.32 -6.53 -10.64
N LEU A 53 12.77 -6.42 -11.86
CA LEU A 53 13.44 -5.74 -12.97
C LEU A 53 13.45 -4.21 -12.84
N LYS A 54 12.59 -3.62 -12.02
CA LYS A 54 12.57 -2.19 -11.71
C LYS A 54 13.56 -1.81 -10.59
N LEU A 55 14.09 -2.78 -9.84
CA LEU A 55 15.10 -2.52 -8.80
C LEU A 55 16.38 -1.98 -9.43
N THR A 56 16.95 -0.93 -8.82
CA THR A 56 18.06 -0.16 -9.40
C THR A 56 19.44 -0.60 -8.91
N ASN A 57 19.53 -1.33 -7.80
CA ASN A 57 20.80 -1.83 -7.28
C ASN A 57 20.72 -3.29 -6.80
N ASP A 58 21.89 -3.89 -6.67
CA ASP A 58 22.03 -5.32 -6.35
C ASP A 58 21.67 -5.66 -4.90
N ARG A 59 21.85 -4.73 -3.95
CA ARG A 59 21.46 -4.94 -2.55
C ARG A 59 19.97 -5.18 -2.44
N ASP A 60 19.15 -4.37 -3.12
CA ASP A 60 17.70 -4.56 -3.09
C ASP A 60 17.29 -5.86 -3.77
N ARG A 61 17.97 -6.23 -4.86
CA ARG A 61 17.72 -7.50 -5.55
C ARG A 61 18.01 -8.68 -4.64
N ASP A 62 19.10 -8.64 -3.89
CA ASP A 62 19.43 -9.67 -2.91
C ASP A 62 18.33 -9.81 -1.83
N ILE A 63 17.85 -8.68 -1.29
CA ILE A 63 16.75 -8.68 -0.30
C ILE A 63 15.45 -9.20 -0.94
N PHE A 64 15.16 -8.82 -2.18
CA PHE A 64 13.99 -9.31 -2.91
C PHE A 64 14.05 -10.83 -3.10
N VAL A 65 15.21 -11.36 -3.47
CA VAL A 65 15.43 -12.82 -3.62
C VAL A 65 15.20 -13.54 -2.30
N GLU A 66 15.73 -13.02 -1.19
CA GLU A 66 15.48 -13.59 0.14
C GLU A 66 14.00 -13.58 0.51
N THR A 67 13.32 -12.46 0.24
CA THR A 67 11.88 -12.29 0.50
C THR A 67 11.06 -13.27 -0.33
N PHE A 68 11.39 -13.43 -1.61
CA PHE A 68 10.71 -14.34 -2.53
C PHE A 68 10.68 -15.78 -2.00
N TRP A 69 11.80 -16.26 -1.43
CA TRP A 69 11.89 -17.60 -0.86
C TRP A 69 11.15 -17.72 0.47
N LYS A 70 11.22 -16.71 1.34
CA LYS A 70 10.46 -16.68 2.60
C LYS A 70 8.95 -16.78 2.41
N GLN A 71 8.40 -16.13 1.37
CA GLN A 71 6.97 -16.25 1.04
C GLN A 71 6.55 -17.66 0.61
N ARG A 72 7.51 -18.51 0.27
CA ARG A 72 7.29 -19.89 -0.21
C ARG A 72 7.90 -20.92 0.75
N ASP A 73 8.20 -20.50 1.98
CA ASP A 73 8.76 -21.35 3.01
C ASP A 73 7.66 -22.16 3.72
N PRO A 74 7.63 -23.50 3.61
CA PRO A 74 6.64 -24.32 4.30
C PRO A 74 6.90 -24.39 5.81
N THR A 75 8.11 -24.11 6.26
CA THR A 75 8.57 -24.27 7.64
C THR A 75 9.38 -23.05 8.11
N PRO A 76 8.77 -21.84 8.20
CA PRO A 76 9.51 -20.60 8.51
C PRO A 76 10.27 -20.58 9.85
N GLY A 77 9.99 -21.55 10.74
CA GLY A 77 10.67 -21.72 12.02
C GLY A 77 12.02 -22.44 11.93
N THR A 78 12.38 -23.02 10.78
CA THR A 78 13.69 -23.64 10.54
C THR A 78 14.61 -22.68 9.78
N PRO A 79 15.95 -22.80 9.93
CA PRO A 79 16.89 -21.98 9.16
C PRO A 79 16.97 -22.33 7.66
N GLU A 80 16.47 -23.50 7.27
CA GLU A 80 16.55 -24.04 5.92
C GLU A 80 15.19 -23.92 5.24
N ASN A 81 15.17 -23.58 3.95
CA ASN A 81 13.94 -23.47 3.18
C ASN A 81 13.83 -24.68 2.25
N GLU A 82 13.04 -25.65 2.66
CA GLU A 82 12.94 -26.96 2.00
C GLU A 82 12.38 -26.83 0.58
N TYR A 83 11.50 -25.85 0.36
CA TYR A 83 10.96 -25.57 -0.97
C TYR A 83 12.03 -25.06 -1.93
N LYS A 84 12.87 -24.12 -1.51
CA LYS A 84 14.00 -23.62 -2.30
C LYS A 84 14.94 -24.75 -2.69
N ASP A 85 15.34 -25.58 -1.74
CA ASP A 85 16.27 -26.70 -1.97
C ASP A 85 15.68 -27.70 -2.97
N GLU A 86 14.38 -27.92 -2.90
CA GLU A 86 13.64 -28.80 -3.81
C GLU A 86 13.61 -28.26 -5.24
N ILE A 87 13.38 -26.95 -5.42
CA ILE A 87 13.44 -26.30 -6.75
C ILE A 87 14.87 -26.32 -7.32
N GLU A 88 15.89 -26.09 -6.51
CA GLU A 88 17.29 -26.21 -6.94
C GLU A 88 17.63 -27.64 -7.40
N LYS A 89 17.15 -28.65 -6.67
CA LYS A 89 17.29 -30.06 -7.04
C LYS A 89 16.59 -30.39 -8.37
N ARG A 90 15.34 -29.93 -8.55
CA ARG A 90 14.60 -30.10 -9.82
C ARG A 90 15.32 -29.45 -10.98
N PHE A 91 15.83 -28.23 -10.80
CA PHE A 91 16.51 -27.49 -11.86
C PHE A 91 17.78 -28.22 -12.33
N LYS A 92 18.60 -28.70 -11.38
CA LYS A 92 19.77 -29.51 -11.69
C LYS A 92 19.39 -30.79 -12.44
N TYR A 93 18.39 -31.52 -11.93
CA TYR A 93 17.92 -32.76 -12.55
C TYR A 93 17.44 -32.52 -13.99
N CYS A 94 16.63 -31.49 -14.22
CA CYS A 94 16.12 -31.17 -15.55
C CYS A 94 17.25 -30.94 -16.54
N ASN A 95 18.27 -30.17 -16.16
CA ASN A 95 19.40 -29.87 -17.04
C ASN A 95 20.30 -31.07 -17.32
N GLU A 96 20.42 -32.01 -16.38
CA GLU A 96 21.21 -33.23 -16.54
C GLU A 96 20.52 -34.27 -17.45
N PHE A 97 19.20 -34.42 -17.32
CA PHE A 97 18.46 -35.52 -17.95
C PHE A 97 17.62 -35.09 -19.16
N TYR A 98 16.98 -33.91 -19.12
CA TYR A 98 16.06 -33.47 -20.17
C TYR A 98 16.72 -32.52 -21.19
N GLY A 99 17.99 -32.16 -21.01
CA GLY A 99 18.75 -31.40 -22.02
C GLY A 99 19.36 -32.26 -23.13
N ARG A 100 19.31 -33.59 -23.01
CA ARG A 100 19.93 -34.51 -23.97
C ARG A 100 19.13 -34.55 -25.26
N GLY A 101 19.78 -34.38 -26.41
CA GLY A 101 19.12 -34.45 -27.72
C GLY A 101 18.37 -33.18 -28.16
N THR A 102 18.57 -32.05 -27.46
CA THR A 102 18.03 -30.73 -27.83
C THR A 102 19.11 -29.66 -27.72
N THR A 103 18.92 -28.51 -28.39
CA THR A 103 19.80 -27.34 -28.28
C THR A 103 19.40 -26.40 -27.13
N ARG A 104 18.32 -26.72 -26.42
CA ARG A 104 17.81 -25.95 -25.29
C ARG A 104 18.28 -26.57 -23.97
N GLU A 105 18.39 -25.75 -22.94
CA GLU A 105 18.61 -26.26 -21.58
C GLU A 105 17.44 -27.14 -21.14
N GLY A 106 17.72 -28.18 -20.36
CA GLY A 106 16.74 -29.20 -20.03
C GLY A 106 15.49 -28.64 -19.33
N TRP A 107 15.64 -27.64 -18.47
CA TRP A 107 14.51 -26.96 -17.81
C TRP A 107 13.56 -26.23 -18.79
N LYS A 108 14.02 -25.91 -20.01
CA LYS A 108 13.23 -25.25 -21.08
C LYS A 108 12.49 -26.27 -21.97
N THR A 109 12.77 -27.57 -21.84
CA THR A 109 12.03 -28.61 -22.55
C THR A 109 10.65 -28.81 -21.95
N ASP A 110 9.75 -29.47 -22.68
CA ASP A 110 8.38 -29.69 -22.20
C ASP A 110 8.37 -30.61 -20.96
N MET A 111 9.19 -31.67 -20.99
CA MET A 111 9.38 -32.55 -19.83
C MET A 111 10.03 -31.81 -18.65
N GLY A 112 11.07 -31.01 -18.91
CA GLY A 112 11.72 -30.21 -17.87
C GLY A 112 10.81 -29.14 -17.27
N ARG A 113 9.95 -28.51 -18.08
CA ARG A 113 8.94 -27.55 -17.61
C ARG A 113 7.96 -28.21 -16.65
N ILE A 114 7.40 -29.37 -17.03
CA ILE A 114 6.47 -30.11 -16.17
C ILE A 114 7.17 -30.58 -14.91
N HIS A 115 8.40 -31.09 -15.00
CA HIS A 115 9.17 -31.52 -13.84
C HIS A 115 9.51 -30.35 -12.91
N MET A 116 9.79 -29.15 -13.43
CA MET A 116 9.98 -27.96 -12.59
C MET A 116 8.70 -27.58 -11.85
N VAL A 117 7.53 -27.66 -12.51
CA VAL A 117 6.23 -27.27 -11.95
C VAL A 117 5.72 -28.29 -10.93
N LEU A 118 5.63 -29.57 -11.31
CA LEU A 118 4.99 -30.62 -10.50
C LEU A 118 6.00 -31.48 -9.72
N GLY A 119 7.27 -31.45 -10.09
CA GLY A 119 8.26 -32.38 -9.57
C GLY A 119 8.24 -33.72 -10.29
N PRO A 120 8.91 -34.75 -9.72
CA PRO A 120 8.96 -36.07 -10.33
C PRO A 120 7.55 -36.69 -10.43
N PRO A 121 7.23 -37.40 -11.52
CA PRO A 121 5.97 -38.11 -11.65
C PRO A 121 5.88 -39.28 -10.66
N ALA A 122 4.66 -39.67 -10.30
CA ALA A 122 4.40 -40.81 -9.42
C ALA A 122 4.76 -42.13 -10.11
N SER A 123 4.48 -42.25 -11.41
CA SER A 123 4.97 -43.34 -12.26
C SER A 123 5.24 -42.85 -13.67
N VAL A 124 6.16 -43.54 -14.36
CA VAL A 124 6.46 -43.34 -15.78
C VAL A 124 6.21 -44.65 -16.51
N GLU A 125 5.45 -44.59 -17.59
CA GLU A 125 5.25 -45.70 -18.52
C GLU A 125 5.90 -45.37 -19.87
N HIS A 126 6.62 -46.34 -20.42
CA HIS A 126 7.42 -46.17 -21.63
C HIS A 126 6.85 -47.00 -22.78
N PHE A 127 6.58 -46.37 -23.92
CA PHE A 127 6.02 -47.02 -25.11
C PHE A 127 6.99 -47.03 -26.30
N GLU A 128 8.29 -46.91 -26.04
CA GLU A 128 9.32 -46.84 -27.09
C GLU A 128 9.48 -48.15 -27.88
N ALA A 129 9.14 -49.29 -27.27
CA ALA A 129 9.23 -50.61 -27.89
C ALA A 129 7.94 -51.04 -28.60
N SER A 130 6.88 -50.22 -28.55
CA SER A 130 5.58 -50.56 -29.14
C SER A 130 5.62 -50.35 -30.66
N ILE A 131 5.74 -51.46 -31.40
CA ILE A 131 5.79 -51.46 -32.87
C ILE A 131 4.53 -50.80 -33.42
N GLY A 132 4.68 -49.71 -34.18
CA GLY A 132 3.57 -48.97 -34.79
C GLY A 132 3.24 -47.64 -34.12
N LEU A 133 3.83 -47.36 -32.95
CA LEU A 133 3.74 -46.05 -32.29
C LEU A 133 5.04 -45.25 -32.45
N VAL A 134 4.92 -43.93 -32.35
CA VAL A 134 6.08 -43.07 -32.10
C VAL A 134 6.52 -43.22 -30.63
N PRO A 135 7.80 -43.03 -30.29
CA PRO A 135 8.27 -43.07 -28.91
C PRO A 135 7.48 -42.08 -28.05
N CYS A 136 6.86 -42.58 -26.98
CA CYS A 136 6.13 -41.77 -26.03
C CYS A 136 6.29 -42.25 -24.58
N TYR A 137 6.13 -41.29 -23.66
CA TYR A 137 6.17 -41.49 -22.21
C TYR A 137 4.89 -40.96 -21.58
N SER A 138 4.22 -41.79 -20.80
CA SER A 138 3.11 -41.35 -19.94
C SER A 138 3.62 -41.11 -18.53
N TRP A 139 3.33 -39.94 -18.00
CA TRP A 139 3.62 -39.55 -16.62
C TRP A 139 2.32 -39.47 -15.83
N SER A 140 2.25 -40.16 -14.70
CA SER A 140 1.12 -40.08 -13.78
C SER A 140 1.42 -39.16 -12.60
N TYR A 141 0.40 -38.43 -12.14
CA TYR A 141 0.46 -37.55 -10.98
C TYR A 141 -0.77 -37.70 -10.11
N TYR A 142 -0.57 -37.56 -8.79
CA TYR A 142 -1.64 -37.31 -7.84
C TYR A 142 -1.80 -35.81 -7.66
N GLY A 143 -3.00 -35.26 -7.83
CA GLY A 143 -3.25 -33.83 -7.71
C GLY A 143 -3.68 -33.41 -6.31
N ASP A 144 -3.44 -32.12 -6.00
CA ASP A 144 -3.92 -31.46 -4.80
C ASP A 144 -5.13 -30.58 -5.11
N ALA A 145 -6.27 -30.89 -4.49
CA ALA A 145 -7.51 -30.14 -4.66
C ALA A 145 -7.38 -28.67 -4.22
N ARG A 146 -6.48 -28.34 -3.29
CA ARG A 146 -6.22 -26.94 -2.88
C ARG A 146 -5.63 -26.09 -4.00
N ARG A 147 -5.07 -26.74 -5.03
CA ARG A 147 -4.47 -26.10 -6.21
C ARG A 147 -5.33 -26.26 -7.47
N ASP A 148 -6.59 -26.68 -7.29
CA ASP A 148 -7.55 -27.02 -8.35
C ASP A 148 -7.09 -28.15 -9.27
N LEU A 149 -6.27 -29.08 -8.75
CA LEU A 149 -5.84 -30.26 -9.50
C LEU A 149 -6.75 -31.46 -9.20
N PRO A 150 -7.12 -32.27 -10.22
CA PRO A 150 -7.91 -33.47 -10.02
C PRO A 150 -7.13 -34.54 -9.24
N PRO A 151 -7.80 -35.50 -8.58
CA PRO A 151 -7.13 -36.50 -7.74
C PRO A 151 -6.02 -37.27 -8.45
N GLN A 152 -6.20 -37.51 -9.75
CA GLN A 152 -5.21 -38.14 -10.61
C GLN A 152 -5.31 -37.60 -12.03
N PHE A 153 -4.18 -37.45 -12.69
CA PHE A 153 -4.10 -37.09 -14.10
C PHE A 153 -2.83 -37.62 -14.75
N TYR A 154 -2.82 -37.60 -16.08
CA TYR A 154 -1.74 -38.09 -16.91
C TYR A 154 -1.24 -37.03 -17.88
N LEU A 155 0.06 -37.00 -18.09
CA LEU A 155 0.72 -36.16 -19.08
C LEU A 155 1.51 -37.05 -20.03
N LEU A 156 1.16 -37.00 -21.32
CA LEU A 156 1.82 -37.76 -22.35
C LEU A 156 2.88 -36.90 -23.05
N PHE A 157 4.05 -37.46 -23.28
CA PHE A 157 5.11 -36.84 -24.07
C PHE A 157 5.44 -37.72 -25.25
N TYR A 158 5.68 -37.14 -26.42
CA TYR A 158 5.95 -37.91 -27.65
C TYR A 158 7.02 -37.28 -28.52
N GLN A 159 7.73 -38.09 -29.30
CA GLN A 159 8.66 -37.62 -30.32
C GLN A 159 7.95 -37.45 -31.67
N ARG A 160 7.91 -36.21 -32.17
CA ARG A 160 7.33 -35.91 -33.48
C ARG A 160 8.09 -36.63 -34.60
N GLY A 161 7.43 -37.57 -35.26
CA GLY A 161 8.05 -38.35 -36.35
C GLY A 161 9.09 -39.37 -35.90
N GLY A 162 9.13 -39.70 -34.60
CA GLY A 162 9.94 -40.81 -34.09
C GLY A 162 11.35 -40.48 -33.62
N VAL A 163 11.79 -39.21 -33.72
CA VAL A 163 13.13 -38.77 -33.31
C VAL A 163 13.12 -37.36 -32.71
N GLY A 164 14.11 -37.05 -31.87
CA GLY A 164 14.35 -35.70 -31.37
C GLY A 164 13.77 -35.44 -29.98
N GLU A 165 13.42 -34.18 -29.69
CA GLU A 165 12.94 -33.76 -28.37
C GLU A 165 11.51 -34.27 -28.11
N PHE A 166 11.26 -34.82 -26.93
CA PHE A 166 9.91 -35.14 -26.46
C PHE A 166 9.08 -33.87 -26.25
N LYS A 167 7.90 -33.83 -26.86
CA LYS A 167 6.93 -32.74 -26.76
C LYS A 167 5.74 -33.16 -25.91
N LEU A 168 5.23 -32.24 -25.11
CA LEU A 168 3.98 -32.47 -24.38
C LEU A 168 2.86 -32.63 -25.41
N TYR A 169 2.22 -33.79 -25.37
CA TYR A 169 1.11 -34.13 -26.23
C TYR A 169 -0.16 -33.39 -25.80
N ASP A 170 -0.89 -32.85 -26.77
CA ASP A 170 -2.22 -32.31 -26.59
C ASP A 170 -3.29 -33.10 -27.34
N PRO A 171 -4.23 -33.76 -26.63
CA PRO A 171 -5.27 -34.53 -27.29
C PRO A 171 -6.14 -33.73 -28.27
N VAL A 172 -6.33 -32.42 -28.01
CA VAL A 172 -7.16 -31.55 -28.85
C VAL A 172 -6.39 -31.10 -30.09
N THR A 173 -5.14 -30.63 -29.93
CA THR A 173 -4.40 -30.02 -31.06
C THR A 173 -3.49 -30.99 -31.82
N ASP A 174 -2.90 -31.97 -31.14
CA ASP A 174 -2.08 -32.99 -31.81
C ASP A 174 -2.97 -34.13 -32.33
N GLY A 175 -3.88 -34.63 -31.47
CA GLY A 175 -4.80 -35.72 -31.79
C GLY A 175 -4.13 -37.11 -31.83
N PRO A 176 -4.89 -38.20 -31.60
CA PRO A 176 -4.30 -39.55 -31.45
C PRO A 176 -3.51 -40.03 -32.67
N THR A 177 -3.86 -39.56 -33.88
CA THR A 177 -3.13 -39.87 -35.12
C THR A 177 -1.64 -39.55 -35.01
N ARG A 178 -1.23 -38.53 -34.24
CA ARG A 178 0.19 -38.15 -34.08
C ARG A 178 1.02 -39.17 -33.33
N LEU A 179 0.37 -40.06 -32.58
CA LEU A 179 1.03 -41.13 -31.84
C LEU A 179 1.29 -42.36 -32.72
N ILE A 180 0.64 -42.48 -33.87
CA ILE A 180 0.77 -43.60 -34.81
C ILE A 180 1.93 -43.30 -35.78
N LEU A 181 2.81 -44.28 -35.97
CA LEU A 181 3.99 -44.15 -36.82
C LEU A 181 3.63 -44.11 -38.32
N ASP A 182 2.71 -44.99 -38.75
CA ASP A 182 2.26 -45.08 -40.15
C ASP A 182 0.89 -44.39 -40.35
N GLN A 183 0.92 -43.05 -40.31
CA GLN A 183 -0.30 -42.23 -40.40
C GLN A 183 -1.07 -42.39 -41.72
N LYS A 184 -0.44 -42.94 -42.77
CA LYS A 184 -1.09 -43.16 -44.07
C LYS A 184 -2.17 -44.23 -44.03
N LYS A 185 -2.18 -45.07 -43.00
CA LYS A 185 -3.19 -46.12 -42.77
C LYS A 185 -4.41 -45.62 -42.00
N VAL A 186 -4.41 -44.37 -41.55
CA VAL A 186 -5.56 -43.76 -40.88
C VAL A 186 -6.51 -43.21 -41.93
N GLU A 187 -7.72 -43.78 -42.02
CA GLU A 187 -8.74 -43.40 -43.00
C GLU A 187 -9.36 -42.03 -42.70
N ASP A 188 -9.76 -41.81 -41.44
CA ASP A 188 -10.28 -40.53 -40.94
C ASP A 188 -9.53 -40.09 -39.66
N PRO A 189 -8.71 -39.03 -39.71
CA PRO A 189 -8.02 -38.48 -38.54
C PRO A 189 -8.95 -37.88 -37.46
N PHE A 190 -10.24 -37.71 -37.75
CA PHE A 190 -11.23 -37.17 -36.82
C PHE A 190 -12.15 -38.25 -36.22
N ASP A 191 -12.01 -39.51 -36.65
CA ASP A 191 -12.71 -40.64 -36.02
C ASP A 191 -11.94 -41.10 -34.77
N TYR A 192 -12.21 -40.43 -33.66
CA TYR A 192 -11.57 -40.72 -32.37
C TYR A 192 -11.85 -42.14 -31.86
N SER A 193 -13.01 -42.72 -32.21
CA SER A 193 -13.34 -44.09 -31.82
C SER A 193 -12.48 -45.12 -32.56
N ALA A 194 -12.30 -44.97 -33.87
CA ALA A 194 -11.41 -45.83 -34.65
C ALA A 194 -9.94 -45.66 -34.22
N LEU A 195 -9.50 -44.43 -33.97
CA LEU A 195 -8.15 -44.14 -33.50
C LEU A 195 -7.86 -44.72 -32.12
N TYR A 196 -8.84 -44.65 -31.22
CA TYR A 196 -8.75 -45.27 -29.89
C TYR A 196 -8.50 -46.78 -29.99
N GLU A 197 -9.26 -47.46 -30.83
CA GLU A 197 -9.16 -48.91 -31.04
C GLU A 197 -7.79 -49.30 -31.61
N ILE A 198 -7.27 -48.55 -32.59
CA ILE A 198 -5.92 -48.76 -33.13
C ILE A 198 -4.87 -48.65 -32.01
N ILE A 199 -4.92 -47.58 -31.21
CA ILE A 199 -3.94 -47.37 -30.13
C ILE A 199 -4.12 -48.43 -29.04
N ARG A 200 -5.35 -48.83 -28.73
CA ARG A 200 -5.65 -49.87 -27.73
C ARG A 200 -5.05 -51.22 -28.11
N ASP A 201 -5.11 -51.59 -29.39
CA ASP A 201 -4.51 -52.83 -29.89
C ASP A 201 -2.98 -52.80 -29.83
N LEU A 202 -2.36 -51.62 -30.03
CA LEU A 202 -0.91 -51.44 -29.97
C LEU A 202 -0.38 -51.30 -28.53
N ALA A 203 -1.11 -50.57 -27.69
CA ALA A 203 -0.75 -50.22 -26.31
C ALA A 203 -2.03 -49.89 -25.51
N PRO A 204 -2.62 -50.90 -24.81
CA PRO A 204 -3.91 -50.73 -24.13
C PRO A 204 -3.97 -49.58 -23.12
N THR A 205 -2.90 -49.37 -22.35
CA THR A 205 -2.79 -48.32 -21.32
C THR A 205 -2.61 -46.92 -21.91
N LEU A 206 -2.21 -46.80 -23.18
CA LEU A 206 -2.02 -45.51 -23.86
C LEU A 206 -3.32 -44.96 -24.46
N ALA A 207 -4.27 -45.83 -24.80
CA ALA A 207 -5.45 -45.48 -25.60
C ALA A 207 -6.28 -44.36 -24.96
N GLU A 208 -6.56 -44.45 -23.66
CA GLU A 208 -7.31 -43.42 -22.94
C GLU A 208 -6.50 -42.12 -22.81
N ILE A 209 -5.20 -42.23 -22.55
CA ILE A 209 -4.28 -41.11 -22.36
C ILE A 209 -4.08 -40.33 -23.67
N ALA A 210 -4.24 -40.99 -24.82
CA ALA A 210 -4.24 -40.36 -26.13
C ALA A 210 -5.45 -39.42 -26.34
N ILE A 211 -6.53 -39.58 -25.58
CA ILE A 211 -7.76 -38.79 -25.70
C ILE A 211 -7.89 -37.78 -24.56
N THR A 212 -7.50 -38.16 -23.35
CA THR A 212 -7.71 -37.33 -22.16
C THR A 212 -6.55 -37.39 -21.18
N ARG A 213 -6.35 -36.28 -20.48
CA ARG A 213 -5.43 -36.13 -19.35
C ARG A 213 -6.10 -36.52 -18.03
N ILE A 214 -7.44 -36.55 -17.98
CA ILE A 214 -8.23 -36.85 -16.80
C ILE A 214 -8.97 -38.17 -17.04
N PRO A 215 -8.69 -39.22 -16.25
CA PRO A 215 -9.36 -40.51 -16.42
C PRO A 215 -10.89 -40.38 -16.43
N GLY A 216 -11.52 -41.01 -17.41
CA GLY A 216 -12.98 -40.99 -17.62
C GLY A 216 -13.56 -39.68 -18.18
N GLU A 217 -12.75 -38.66 -18.48
CA GLU A 217 -13.26 -37.35 -18.93
C GLU A 217 -13.07 -37.14 -20.44
N TYR A 218 -14.04 -37.57 -21.23
CA TYR A 218 -14.10 -37.39 -22.69
C TYR A 218 -15.56 -37.38 -23.16
N ASN A 219 -15.79 -36.94 -24.40
CA ASN A 219 -17.12 -36.94 -24.99
C ASN A 219 -17.57 -38.36 -25.37
N TYR A 220 -18.87 -38.55 -25.64
CA TYR A 220 -19.42 -39.87 -25.99
C TYR A 220 -18.76 -40.49 -27.24
N ASP A 221 -18.31 -39.66 -28.18
CA ASP A 221 -17.60 -40.06 -29.41
C ASP A 221 -16.10 -40.26 -29.21
N LEU A 222 -15.62 -40.29 -27.95
CA LEU A 222 -14.21 -40.38 -27.58
C LEU A 222 -13.38 -39.17 -28.03
N SER A 223 -14.02 -38.04 -28.36
CA SER A 223 -13.30 -36.79 -28.61
C SER A 223 -12.87 -36.11 -27.28
N PRO A 224 -11.71 -35.43 -27.26
CA PRO A 224 -11.22 -34.73 -26.07
C PRO A 224 -12.16 -33.61 -25.61
N SER A 225 -12.32 -33.48 -24.29
CA SER A 225 -13.08 -32.36 -23.70
C SER A 225 -12.22 -31.11 -23.50
N PRO A 226 -12.82 -29.90 -23.46
CA PRO A 226 -12.12 -28.66 -23.13
C PRO A 226 -11.42 -28.65 -21.76
N ARG A 227 -11.84 -29.52 -20.82
CA ARG A 227 -11.21 -29.63 -19.50
C ARG A 227 -9.73 -30.03 -19.57
N ASN A 228 -9.31 -30.67 -20.66
CA ASN A 228 -7.90 -30.99 -20.91
C ASN A 228 -7.00 -29.76 -20.99
N ALA A 229 -7.50 -28.67 -21.59
CA ALA A 229 -6.76 -27.41 -21.70
C ALA A 229 -6.81 -26.62 -20.38
N MET A 230 -7.96 -26.64 -19.70
CA MET A 230 -8.12 -26.03 -18.38
C MET A 230 -7.15 -26.65 -17.36
N LEU A 231 -7.07 -27.98 -17.29
CA LEU A 231 -6.13 -28.69 -16.42
C LEU A 231 -4.68 -28.27 -16.69
N LEU A 232 -4.27 -28.13 -17.96
CA LEU A 232 -2.91 -27.71 -18.27
C LEU A 232 -2.64 -26.27 -17.77
N ALA A 233 -3.61 -25.36 -17.88
CA ALA A 233 -3.50 -24.02 -17.32
C ALA A 233 -3.39 -24.07 -15.78
N ASP A 234 -4.23 -24.87 -15.12
CA ASP A 234 -4.20 -25.06 -13.66
C ASP A 234 -2.88 -25.64 -13.18
N ILE A 235 -2.32 -26.65 -13.88
CA ILE A 235 -1.00 -27.21 -13.59
C ILE A 235 0.06 -26.11 -13.63
N LEU A 236 0.09 -25.31 -14.70
CA LEU A 236 1.11 -24.28 -14.91
C LEU A 236 1.01 -23.10 -13.93
N GLU A 237 -0.19 -22.81 -13.42
CA GLU A 237 -0.41 -21.78 -12.39
C GLU A 237 -0.33 -22.32 -10.96
N SER A 238 -0.39 -23.64 -10.76
CA SER A 238 -0.40 -24.28 -9.44
C SER A 238 0.73 -23.84 -8.50
N PRO A 239 1.99 -23.57 -8.93
CA PRO A 239 3.03 -23.15 -8.00
C PRO A 239 2.91 -21.69 -7.53
N LYS A 240 1.95 -20.93 -8.07
CA LYS A 240 1.76 -19.50 -7.78
C LYS A 240 0.54 -19.21 -6.91
N LYS A 241 -0.40 -20.17 -6.76
CA LYS A 241 -1.71 -19.96 -6.12
C LYS A 241 -1.64 -19.61 -4.63
N ASP A 242 -0.61 -20.10 -3.93
CA ASP A 242 -0.49 -19.93 -2.47
C ASP A 242 0.24 -18.64 -2.04
N VAL A 243 0.59 -17.75 -2.98
CA VAL A 243 1.39 -16.54 -2.70
C VAL A 243 0.64 -15.28 -3.13
N ASN A 244 0.41 -14.35 -2.20
CA ASN A 244 -0.15 -13.03 -2.52
C ASN A 244 0.93 -12.12 -3.13
N PRO A 245 0.82 -11.64 -4.38
CA PRO A 245 1.84 -10.80 -5.03
C PRO A 245 1.96 -9.38 -4.47
N SER A 246 1.08 -8.97 -3.55
CA SER A 246 1.06 -7.61 -2.97
C SER A 246 2.41 -7.24 -2.33
N TYR A 247 3.09 -8.19 -1.67
CA TYR A 247 4.39 -7.96 -1.02
C TYR A 247 5.43 -7.40 -2.00
N ALA A 248 5.44 -7.87 -3.25
CA ALA A 248 6.39 -7.41 -4.25
C ALA A 248 6.10 -5.96 -4.65
N THR A 249 4.83 -5.59 -4.83
CA THR A 249 4.45 -4.20 -5.15
C THR A 249 4.86 -3.26 -4.01
N HIS A 250 4.64 -3.70 -2.75
CA HIS A 250 5.04 -2.96 -1.56
C HIS A 250 6.57 -2.82 -1.43
N PHE A 251 7.33 -3.84 -1.83
CA PHE A 251 8.80 -3.79 -1.78
C PHE A 251 9.37 -2.57 -2.51
N LEU A 252 8.85 -2.23 -3.69
CA LEU A 252 9.31 -1.07 -4.47
C LEU A 252 8.89 0.27 -3.84
N ASN A 253 7.68 0.33 -3.29
CA ASN A 253 7.09 1.55 -2.74
C ASN A 253 7.68 1.95 -1.37
N TYR A 254 8.16 0.97 -0.58
CA TYR A 254 8.56 1.19 0.82
C TYR A 254 10.03 0.98 1.12
N LYS A 255 10.83 0.75 0.09
CA LYS A 255 12.29 0.70 0.22
C LYS A 255 12.82 1.99 0.85
N GLY A 256 13.28 1.90 2.11
CA GLY A 256 13.82 3.02 2.89
C GLY A 256 12.86 3.65 3.91
N LEU A 257 11.58 3.25 3.92
CA LEU A 257 10.59 3.63 4.93
C LEU A 257 10.40 2.55 6.00
N VAL A 258 10.65 1.29 5.62
CA VAL A 258 10.56 0.11 6.49
C VAL A 258 11.93 -0.57 6.49
N SER A 259 12.40 -1.02 7.66
CA SER A 259 13.64 -1.81 7.68
C SER A 259 13.41 -3.12 6.93
N THR A 260 14.45 -3.61 6.27
CA THR A 260 14.38 -4.82 5.42
C THR A 260 13.92 -6.06 6.19
N GLU A 261 14.04 -6.02 7.52
CA GLU A 261 13.60 -7.06 8.45
C GLU A 261 12.08 -7.22 8.53
N TYR A 262 11.30 -6.14 8.31
CA TYR A 262 9.84 -6.19 8.39
C TYR A 262 9.18 -6.40 7.02
N LEU A 263 9.88 -6.09 5.91
CA LEU A 263 9.34 -6.17 4.54
C LEU A 263 8.85 -7.58 4.15
N THR A 264 9.28 -8.62 4.87
CA THR A 264 8.89 -10.01 4.59
C THR A 264 7.61 -10.45 5.30
N ASN A 265 7.11 -9.69 6.27
CA ASN A 265 5.99 -10.10 7.13
C ASN A 265 4.79 -9.17 6.93
N TYR A 266 4.37 -8.99 5.67
CA TYR A 266 3.17 -8.23 5.35
C TYR A 266 1.93 -8.97 5.88
N VAL A 267 1.04 -8.22 6.54
CA VAL A 267 -0.26 -8.70 7.01
C VAL A 267 -1.32 -7.79 6.43
N GLU A 268 -2.29 -8.38 5.72
CA GLU A 268 -3.45 -7.64 5.22
C GLU A 268 -4.17 -6.92 6.36
N SER A 269 -4.86 -5.83 6.06
CA SER A 269 -5.65 -5.10 7.05
C SER A 269 -6.96 -4.60 6.48
N TYR A 270 -7.99 -4.59 7.32
CA TYR A 270 -9.19 -3.83 7.05
C TYR A 270 -8.96 -2.38 7.46
N THR A 271 -9.35 -1.44 6.59
CA THR A 271 -9.09 -0.03 6.83
C THR A 271 -10.31 0.83 6.50
N THR A 272 -10.47 1.94 7.22
CA THR A 272 -11.49 2.96 6.91
C THR A 272 -10.92 4.33 7.18
N THR A 273 -11.36 5.33 6.42
CA THR A 273 -11.02 6.74 6.66
C THR A 273 -12.24 7.63 6.63
N ALA A 274 -12.17 8.75 7.34
CA ALA A 274 -13.23 9.75 7.39
C ALA A 274 -12.64 11.16 7.44
N LEU A 275 -13.07 12.02 6.53
CA LEU A 275 -12.79 13.45 6.59
C LEU A 275 -13.91 14.14 7.38
N VAL A 276 -13.57 14.71 8.52
CA VAL A 276 -14.54 15.31 9.45
C VAL A 276 -14.10 16.72 9.81
N ASP A 277 -14.95 17.71 9.57
CA ASP A 277 -14.82 19.02 10.17
C ASP A 277 -15.13 18.93 11.67
N ASP A 278 -14.11 19.15 12.49
CA ASP A 278 -14.25 19.11 13.94
C ASP A 278 -14.67 20.50 14.46
N PRO A 279 -15.90 20.65 14.98
CA PRO A 279 -16.36 21.92 15.54
C PRO A 279 -15.57 22.37 16.77
N ALA A 280 -14.91 21.48 17.50
CA ALA A 280 -14.18 21.84 18.71
C ALA A 280 -12.88 22.57 18.39
N THR A 281 -12.20 22.19 17.31
CA THR A 281 -10.93 22.79 16.88
C THR A 281 -11.09 23.76 15.70
N GLY A 282 -12.21 23.69 14.98
CA GLY A 282 -12.46 24.46 13.75
C GLY A 282 -11.61 24.01 12.56
N GLN A 283 -11.09 22.78 12.58
CA GLN A 283 -10.24 22.21 11.52
C GLN A 283 -10.82 20.91 10.99
N ARG A 284 -10.47 20.59 9.75
CA ARG A 284 -10.78 19.29 9.15
C ARG A 284 -9.73 18.25 9.54
N PHE A 285 -10.18 17.11 10.04
CA PHE A 285 -9.36 15.96 10.39
C PHE A 285 -9.57 14.83 9.40
N LEU A 286 -8.48 14.17 9.02
CA LEU A 286 -8.55 12.82 8.52
C LEU A 286 -8.49 11.87 9.71
N HIS A 287 -9.54 11.12 9.93
CA HIS A 287 -9.59 9.98 10.84
C HIS A 287 -9.34 8.70 10.07
N PHE A 288 -8.67 7.74 10.69
CA PHE A 288 -8.52 6.40 10.14
C PHE A 288 -8.53 5.33 11.22
N SER A 289 -8.94 4.13 10.84
CA SER A 289 -8.83 2.91 11.64
C SER A 289 -8.21 1.81 10.77
N MET A 290 -7.25 1.07 11.33
CA MET A 290 -6.57 -0.04 10.67
C MET A 290 -6.63 -1.27 11.57
N VAL A 291 -7.09 -2.39 11.02
CA VAL A 291 -7.25 -3.68 11.72
C VAL A 291 -6.49 -4.75 10.93
N PRO A 292 -5.26 -5.11 11.33
CA PRO A 292 -4.56 -6.26 10.76
C PRO A 292 -5.38 -7.53 10.88
N VAL A 293 -5.36 -8.39 9.86
CA VAL A 293 -6.05 -9.68 9.88
C VAL A 293 -5.45 -10.67 10.88
N ASP A 294 -4.16 -10.48 11.19
CA ASP A 294 -3.41 -11.25 12.18
C ASP A 294 -2.55 -10.32 13.04
N VAL A 295 -2.34 -10.68 14.30
CA VAL A 295 -1.56 -9.88 15.25
C VAL A 295 -0.72 -10.77 16.14
N ASN A 296 0.59 -10.59 16.08
CA ASN A 296 1.51 -11.17 17.05
C ASN A 296 1.56 -10.37 18.35
N VAL A 297 1.56 -11.10 19.46
CA VAL A 297 1.68 -10.56 20.81
C VAL A 297 2.75 -11.32 21.58
N ASP A 298 3.33 -10.69 22.57
CA ASP A 298 4.29 -11.29 23.50
C ASP A 298 3.65 -11.39 24.89
N LEU A 299 4.09 -12.33 25.71
CA LEU A 299 3.62 -12.46 27.08
C LEU A 299 4.52 -11.65 28.02
N TYR A 300 3.95 -10.62 28.64
CA TYR A 300 4.61 -9.89 29.70
C TYR A 300 4.38 -10.61 31.05
N GLU A 301 5.22 -11.62 31.31
CA GLU A 301 5.13 -12.50 32.49
C GLU A 301 4.96 -11.77 33.84
N PRO A 302 5.64 -10.63 34.14
CA PRO A 302 5.54 -10.00 35.45
C PRO A 302 4.13 -9.54 35.85
N LYS A 303 3.22 -9.37 34.88
CA LYS A 303 1.83 -8.97 35.13
C LYS A 303 0.80 -9.93 34.54
N SER A 304 1.22 -11.09 33.98
CA SER A 304 0.32 -12.03 33.29
C SER A 304 -0.58 -11.33 32.26
N GLN A 305 0.04 -10.52 31.39
CA GLN A 305 -0.64 -9.74 30.37
C GLN A 305 0.04 -9.93 29.02
N PHE A 306 -0.74 -10.03 27.96
CA PHE A 306 -0.22 -9.91 26.61
C PHE A 306 0.15 -8.46 26.31
N TYR A 307 1.23 -8.32 25.54
CA TYR A 307 1.76 -7.06 25.05
C TYR A 307 1.83 -7.09 23.53
N CYS A 308 1.34 -6.01 22.92
CA CYS A 308 1.49 -5.74 21.51
C CYS A 308 1.86 -4.27 21.36
N ASN A 309 2.80 -3.93 20.48
CA ASN A 309 3.07 -2.55 20.16
C ASN A 309 2.99 -2.33 18.66
N PHE A 310 2.21 -1.31 18.31
CA PHE A 310 2.11 -0.82 16.95
C PHE A 310 2.86 0.49 16.79
N GLN A 311 3.61 0.62 15.71
CA GLN A 311 4.19 1.87 15.26
C GLN A 311 3.44 2.33 14.01
N VAL A 312 2.88 3.54 14.04
CA VAL A 312 2.17 4.16 12.92
C VAL A 312 3.04 5.22 12.29
N ASN A 313 3.33 5.07 10.99
CA ASN A 313 4.00 6.09 10.19
C ASN A 313 3.02 6.62 9.13
N VAL A 314 2.70 7.91 9.20
CA VAL A 314 1.83 8.58 8.23
C VAL A 314 2.68 9.43 7.30
N SER A 315 2.37 9.40 6.01
CA SER A 315 2.95 10.27 4.98
C SER A 315 1.85 10.77 4.04
N LEU A 316 1.76 12.10 3.91
CA LEU A 316 1.03 12.78 2.85
C LEU A 316 2.04 13.34 1.85
N ARG A 317 1.89 12.97 0.59
CA ARG A 317 2.75 13.42 -0.51
C ARG A 317 1.97 14.13 -1.60
N LYS A 318 2.66 15.01 -2.32
CA LYS A 318 2.18 15.62 -3.56
C LYS A 318 3.25 15.42 -4.62
N GLY A 319 3.12 14.34 -5.41
CA GLY A 319 4.22 13.88 -6.26
C GLY A 319 5.41 13.40 -5.42
N ALA A 320 6.61 13.89 -5.72
CA ALA A 320 7.81 13.53 -4.97
C ALA A 320 7.89 14.16 -3.57
N ASP A 321 7.19 15.29 -3.36
CA ASP A 321 7.33 16.12 -2.17
C ASP A 321 6.51 15.59 -1.00
N ILE A 322 7.15 15.52 0.17
CA ILE A 322 6.48 15.17 1.44
C ILE A 322 5.85 16.43 2.03
N VAL A 323 4.52 16.50 1.99
CA VAL A 323 3.74 17.60 2.54
C VAL A 323 3.61 17.47 4.05
N PHE A 324 3.37 16.25 4.55
CA PHE A 324 3.23 16.01 5.98
C PHE A 324 3.62 14.59 6.32
N GLN A 325 4.29 14.41 7.46
CA GLN A 325 4.66 13.09 7.94
C GLN A 325 4.83 13.09 9.46
N TYR A 326 4.48 11.97 10.10
CA TYR A 326 4.79 11.73 11.49
C TYR A 326 4.88 10.23 11.79
N ASN A 327 5.45 9.92 12.95
CA ASN A 327 5.53 8.57 13.50
C ASN A 327 4.97 8.59 14.93
N ARG A 328 4.21 7.57 15.33
CA ARG A 328 3.65 7.43 16.68
C ARG A 328 3.55 5.96 17.09
N GLU A 329 3.94 5.67 18.32
CA GLU A 329 3.77 4.33 18.92
C GLU A 329 2.44 4.17 19.64
N PHE A 330 1.93 2.94 19.69
CA PHE A 330 0.67 2.50 20.29
C PHE A 330 0.92 1.19 21.05
N PRO A 331 1.52 1.27 22.24
CA PRO A 331 1.63 0.11 23.11
C PRO A 331 0.23 -0.28 23.60
N LEU A 332 -0.04 -1.58 23.60
CA LEU A 332 -1.27 -2.20 24.04
C LEU A 332 -0.94 -3.31 25.02
N TYR A 333 -1.65 -3.33 26.15
CA TYR A 333 -1.59 -4.38 27.14
C TYR A 333 -3.00 -4.88 27.40
N PHE A 334 -3.18 -6.20 27.45
CA PHE A 334 -4.46 -6.81 27.77
C PHE A 334 -4.26 -8.13 28.54
N PRO A 335 -5.20 -8.52 29.41
CA PRO A 335 -5.07 -9.73 30.22
C PRO A 335 -5.13 -11.00 29.35
N GLU A 336 -4.54 -12.09 29.83
CA GLU A 336 -4.46 -13.36 29.09
C GLU A 336 -5.84 -13.93 28.71
N ASP A 337 -6.83 -13.78 29.57
CA ASP A 337 -8.21 -14.24 29.35
C ASP A 337 -8.94 -13.49 28.22
N ALA A 338 -8.43 -12.34 27.78
CA ALA A 338 -8.97 -11.61 26.64
C ALA A 338 -8.46 -12.13 25.29
N TRP A 339 -7.52 -13.08 25.26
CA TRP A 339 -6.85 -13.50 24.02
C TRP A 339 -7.76 -14.14 22.99
N ASP A 340 -8.68 -15.02 23.40
CA ASP A 340 -9.62 -15.65 22.47
C ASP A 340 -10.52 -14.60 21.81
N ARG A 341 -10.92 -13.56 22.56
CA ARG A 341 -11.68 -12.44 22.02
C ARG A 341 -10.85 -11.61 21.05
N VAL A 342 -9.59 -11.35 21.36
CA VAL A 342 -8.66 -10.61 20.48
C VAL A 342 -8.43 -11.38 19.18
N LYS A 343 -8.19 -12.69 19.25
CA LYS A 343 -8.07 -13.56 18.06
C LYS A 343 -9.33 -13.53 17.19
N ALA A 344 -10.51 -13.59 17.83
CA ALA A 344 -11.77 -13.61 17.11
C ALA A 344 -12.16 -12.25 16.50
N SER A 345 -11.82 -11.14 17.16
CA SER A 345 -12.34 -9.81 16.82
C SER A 345 -11.31 -8.85 16.23
N GLY A 346 -10.02 -9.09 16.48
CA GLY A 346 -8.90 -8.25 16.05
C GLY A 346 -8.61 -7.07 16.98
N LEU A 347 -7.50 -6.39 16.69
CA LEU A 347 -7.10 -5.13 17.31
C LEU A 347 -7.10 -4.02 16.26
N ALA A 348 -7.73 -2.88 16.57
CA ALA A 348 -7.69 -1.70 15.72
C ALA A 348 -6.71 -0.67 16.27
N VAL A 349 -5.95 -0.04 15.39
CA VAL A 349 -5.28 1.23 15.70
C VAL A 349 -6.04 2.35 15.04
N GLU A 350 -6.54 3.27 15.86
CA GLU A 350 -7.27 4.45 15.41
C GLU A 350 -6.46 5.71 15.68
N GLU A 351 -6.39 6.58 14.68
CA GLU A 351 -5.75 7.87 14.81
C GLU A 351 -6.42 8.93 13.93
N SER A 352 -6.12 10.19 14.18
CA SER A 352 -6.53 11.30 13.35
C SER A 352 -5.53 12.43 13.37
N PHE A 353 -5.43 13.16 12.26
CA PHE A 353 -4.60 14.34 12.16
C PHE A 353 -5.30 15.41 11.31
N PRO A 354 -5.05 16.70 11.57
CA PRO A 354 -5.66 17.77 10.81
C PRO A 354 -5.04 17.82 9.41
N VAL A 355 -5.86 18.07 8.39
CA VAL A 355 -5.42 18.02 6.99
C VAL A 355 -5.87 19.27 6.23
N ALA A 356 -4.95 19.86 5.47
CA ALA A 356 -5.23 21.01 4.62
C ALA A 356 -5.92 20.60 3.30
N GLU A 357 -6.75 21.48 2.73
CA GLU A 357 -7.35 21.31 1.40
C GLU A 357 -6.30 20.91 0.34
N GLY A 358 -6.60 19.94 -0.51
CA GLY A 358 -5.72 19.53 -1.60
C GLY A 358 -5.92 18.07 -1.99
N ARG A 359 -5.12 17.63 -2.97
CA ARG A 359 -5.05 16.23 -3.39
C ARG A 359 -3.68 15.69 -3.05
N TYR A 360 -3.65 14.57 -2.33
CA TYR A 360 -2.43 13.97 -1.79
C TYR A 360 -2.41 12.46 -2.01
N ASP A 361 -1.22 11.89 -2.10
CA ASP A 361 -1.02 10.46 -1.93
C ASP A 361 -0.83 10.19 -0.43
N LEU A 362 -1.82 9.54 0.19
CA LEU A 362 -1.79 9.14 1.59
C LEU A 362 -1.22 7.72 1.70
N ASN A 363 -0.20 7.60 2.53
CA ASN A 363 0.40 6.33 2.93
C ASN A 363 0.40 6.24 4.46
N ILE A 364 -0.21 5.20 5.01
CA ILE A 364 -0.14 4.89 6.43
C ILE A 364 0.39 3.48 6.60
N LEU A 365 1.55 3.39 7.23
CA LEU A 365 2.18 2.13 7.61
C LEU A 365 1.91 1.85 9.08
N LEU A 366 1.39 0.66 9.36
CA LEU A 366 1.16 0.14 10.70
C LEU A 366 2.11 -1.04 10.93
N THR A 367 3.07 -0.91 11.83
CA THR A 367 4.07 -1.95 12.11
C THR A 367 3.84 -2.56 13.47
N ASN A 368 3.62 -3.87 13.55
CA ASN A 368 3.68 -4.62 14.80
C ASN A 368 5.15 -4.91 15.13
N THR A 369 5.65 -4.30 16.21
CA THR A 369 7.08 -4.42 16.57
C THR A 369 7.43 -5.75 17.22
N VAL A 370 6.44 -6.53 17.69
CA VAL A 370 6.64 -7.84 18.32
C VAL A 370 6.84 -8.93 17.27
N GLY A 371 5.85 -9.13 16.38
CA GLY A 371 5.94 -10.12 15.29
C GLY A 371 6.75 -9.66 14.09
N LYS A 372 7.26 -8.43 14.14
CA LYS A 372 7.90 -7.75 13.01
C LYS A 372 7.02 -7.73 11.75
N GLN A 373 5.71 -7.62 11.95
CA GLN A 373 4.72 -7.56 10.87
C GLN A 373 4.41 -6.13 10.48
N PHE A 374 3.92 -5.90 9.27
CA PHE A 374 3.35 -4.60 8.91
C PHE A 374 2.10 -4.71 8.04
N SER A 375 1.23 -3.73 8.18
CA SER A 375 0.03 -3.50 7.39
C SER A 375 0.04 -2.10 6.82
N LEU A 376 -0.80 -1.85 5.81
CA LEU A 376 -0.71 -0.64 5.01
C LEU A 376 -2.09 -0.10 4.60
N LEU A 377 -2.21 1.22 4.55
CA LEU A 377 -3.30 1.95 3.93
C LEU A 377 -2.72 2.90 2.89
N GLU A 378 -3.04 2.67 1.61
CA GLU A 378 -2.71 3.54 0.49
C GLU A 378 -4.01 4.10 -0.10
N GLN A 379 -4.11 5.42 -0.24
CA GLN A 379 -5.21 6.03 -1.00
C GLN A 379 -4.81 7.39 -1.56
N VAL A 380 -5.43 7.76 -2.67
CA VAL A 380 -5.46 9.17 -3.10
C VAL A 380 -6.47 9.90 -2.21
N LEU A 381 -5.98 10.81 -1.38
CA LEU A 381 -6.79 11.62 -0.49
C LEU A 381 -7.15 12.93 -1.18
N GLU A 382 -8.44 13.14 -1.43
CA GLU A 382 -8.99 14.42 -1.89
C GLU A 382 -9.66 15.15 -0.73
N VAL A 383 -9.06 16.27 -0.31
CA VAL A 383 -9.61 17.16 0.70
C VAL A 383 -10.24 18.36 -0.02
N PRO A 384 -11.57 18.41 -0.12
CA PRO A 384 -12.23 19.45 -0.90
C PRO A 384 -12.11 20.83 -0.25
N PRO A 385 -12.22 21.92 -1.03
CA PRO A 385 -12.32 23.27 -0.49
C PRO A 385 -13.52 23.41 0.45
N ALA A 386 -13.42 24.35 1.39
CA ALA A 386 -14.53 24.68 2.26
C ALA A 386 -15.73 25.16 1.41
N LYS A 387 -16.85 24.45 1.50
CA LYS A 387 -18.11 24.89 0.87
C LYS A 387 -18.64 26.13 1.59
N THR A 388 -19.34 26.98 0.85
CA THR A 388 -19.97 28.21 1.38
C THR A 388 -21.43 28.03 1.76
N GLY A 389 -22.10 26.98 1.25
CA GLY A 389 -23.49 26.65 1.53
C GLY A 389 -23.66 25.30 2.24
N PRO A 390 -24.91 24.93 2.58
CA PRO A 390 -25.24 23.67 3.25
C PRO A 390 -24.70 22.44 2.52
N ALA A 391 -24.06 21.53 3.25
CA ALA A 391 -23.49 20.30 2.69
C ALA A 391 -23.41 19.18 3.72
N LEU A 392 -23.23 17.95 3.25
CA LEU A 392 -23.07 16.77 4.10
C LEU A 392 -21.62 16.27 4.14
N GLU A 393 -21.15 15.90 5.34
CA GLU A 393 -20.05 14.94 5.56
C GLU A 393 -20.60 13.66 6.19
N GLY A 394 -19.97 12.52 5.90
CA GLY A 394 -20.53 11.20 6.20
C GLY A 394 -21.49 10.74 5.09
N PRO A 395 -22.35 9.73 5.30
CA PRO A 395 -22.48 8.99 6.55
C PRO A 395 -21.19 8.28 6.91
N PHE A 396 -20.78 8.41 8.17
CA PHE A 396 -19.76 7.57 8.78
C PHE A 396 -20.49 6.51 9.60
N VAL A 397 -20.21 5.24 9.29
CA VAL A 397 -20.90 4.13 9.93
C VAL A 397 -19.99 3.41 10.92
N GLY A 398 -20.53 3.11 12.09
CA GLY A 398 -19.94 2.31 13.14
C GLY A 398 -21.01 1.44 13.81
N TYR A 399 -20.65 0.74 14.89
CA TYR A 399 -21.56 -0.22 15.54
C TYR A 399 -22.09 0.26 16.90
N LYS A 400 -21.59 1.38 17.41
CA LYS A 400 -22.12 2.07 18.59
C LYS A 400 -21.57 3.49 18.71
N PHE A 401 -22.20 4.26 19.60
CA PHE A 401 -21.64 5.51 20.12
C PHE A 401 -21.19 5.34 21.56
N GLU A 402 -20.06 5.94 21.89
CA GLU A 402 -19.57 6.13 23.25
C GLU A 402 -19.52 7.62 23.58
N THR A 403 -19.68 7.95 24.87
CA THR A 403 -19.64 9.34 25.34
C THR A 403 -18.31 9.63 26.03
N TYR A 404 -17.61 10.67 25.59
CA TYR A 404 -16.32 11.10 26.13
C TYR A 404 -16.35 12.58 26.50
N PRO A 405 -15.44 13.04 27.37
CA PRO A 405 -15.27 14.45 27.66
C PRO A 405 -15.05 15.31 26.40
N ARG A 406 -15.56 16.54 26.40
CA ARG A 406 -15.45 17.47 25.26
C ARG A 406 -14.08 18.12 25.15
N ASP A 407 -13.29 18.12 26.21
CA ASP A 407 -11.98 18.75 26.33
C ASP A 407 -10.81 17.89 25.83
N VAL A 408 -11.10 16.74 25.22
CA VAL A 408 -10.12 15.86 24.58
C VAL A 408 -10.51 15.60 23.13
N HIS A 409 -9.57 15.65 22.21
CA HIS A 409 -9.71 15.18 20.83
C HIS A 409 -9.43 13.68 20.78
N ILE A 410 -10.31 12.90 20.15
CA ILE A 410 -10.16 11.44 19.99
C ILE A 410 -10.59 11.10 18.55
N PRO A 411 -9.94 10.16 17.85
CA PRO A 411 -10.38 9.71 16.54
C PRO A 411 -11.86 9.32 16.50
N PHE A 412 -12.57 9.70 15.43
CA PHE A 412 -14.01 9.48 15.21
C PHE A 412 -14.92 10.08 16.30
N LYS A 413 -14.41 10.99 17.13
CA LYS A 413 -15.22 11.73 18.09
C LYS A 413 -15.55 13.12 17.57
N VAL A 414 -16.84 13.46 17.64
CA VAL A 414 -17.33 14.82 17.41
C VAL A 414 -18.09 15.27 18.65
N LEU A 415 -17.72 16.44 19.19
CA LEU A 415 -18.19 16.92 20.50
C LEU A 415 -17.95 15.87 21.60
N ASP A 416 -19.01 15.34 22.22
CA ASP A 416 -18.94 14.29 23.24
C ASP A 416 -19.19 12.88 22.71
N LYS A 417 -19.52 12.71 21.41
CA LYS A 417 -19.89 11.41 20.84
C LYS A 417 -18.76 10.83 20.00
N LYS A 418 -18.20 9.71 20.44
CA LYS A 418 -17.26 8.88 19.67
C LYS A 418 -18.05 7.82 18.91
N LEU A 419 -17.95 7.83 17.59
CA LEU A 419 -18.38 6.71 16.76
C LEU A 419 -17.34 5.58 16.92
N VAL A 420 -17.78 4.41 17.36
CA VAL A 420 -16.90 3.23 17.44
C VAL A 420 -17.01 2.47 16.12
N VAL A 421 -15.90 2.38 15.40
CA VAL A 421 -15.87 1.93 14.00
C VAL A 421 -15.28 0.53 13.87
N ASP A 422 -15.86 -0.24 12.96
CA ASP A 422 -15.28 -1.47 12.44
C ASP A 422 -15.12 -1.29 10.93
N PRO A 423 -13.88 -1.25 10.39
CA PRO A 423 -13.66 -1.12 8.95
C PRO A 423 -14.37 -2.16 8.09
N LYS A 424 -14.72 -3.34 8.62
CA LYS A 424 -15.48 -4.37 7.89
C LYS A 424 -16.93 -3.95 7.60
N LYS A 425 -17.50 -3.06 8.43
CA LYS A 425 -18.90 -2.61 8.35
C LYS A 425 -19.90 -3.76 8.23
N THR A 426 -19.62 -4.84 8.97
CA THR A 426 -20.46 -6.04 9.05
C THR A 426 -21.15 -6.08 10.40
N PHE A 427 -22.47 -6.26 10.40
CA PHE A 427 -23.31 -6.20 11.59
C PHE A 427 -24.10 -7.50 11.74
N ALA A 428 -24.18 -8.04 12.94
CA ALA A 428 -25.16 -9.06 13.31
C ALA A 428 -26.53 -8.43 13.57
N SER A 429 -27.59 -9.23 13.57
CA SER A 429 -28.95 -8.75 13.90
C SER A 429 -29.07 -8.16 15.31
N GLY A 430 -28.18 -8.55 16.23
CA GLY A 430 -28.12 -8.01 17.60
C GLY A 430 -27.40 -6.67 17.71
N ASP A 431 -26.73 -6.21 16.66
CA ASP A 431 -25.95 -4.98 16.68
C ASP A 431 -26.82 -3.74 16.45
N ALA A 432 -26.21 -2.60 16.75
CA ALA A 432 -26.68 -1.30 16.32
C ALA A 432 -25.86 -0.85 15.10
N ILE A 433 -26.51 -0.17 14.16
CA ILE A 433 -25.86 0.55 13.07
C ILE A 433 -25.84 2.02 13.48
N ALA A 434 -24.69 2.49 13.95
CA ALA A 434 -24.47 3.87 14.34
C ALA A 434 -24.06 4.68 13.10
N VAL A 435 -24.84 5.69 12.75
CA VAL A 435 -24.63 6.60 11.62
C VAL A 435 -24.33 7.99 12.16
N LEU A 436 -23.14 8.51 11.87
CA LEU A 436 -22.75 9.88 12.16
C LEU A 436 -22.66 10.67 10.86
N PHE A 437 -23.25 11.86 10.82
CA PHE A 437 -23.04 12.80 9.72
C PHE A 437 -22.98 14.24 10.23
N ASN A 438 -22.27 15.09 9.50
CA ASN A 438 -22.24 16.53 9.74
C ASN A 438 -23.03 17.25 8.65
N VAL A 439 -23.81 18.24 9.06
CA VAL A 439 -24.32 19.29 8.17
C VAL A 439 -23.41 20.51 8.31
N LEU A 440 -22.67 20.82 7.26
CA LEU A 440 -21.77 21.97 7.17
C LEU A 440 -22.53 23.21 6.72
N ASN A 441 -22.16 24.37 7.27
CA ASN A 441 -22.71 25.69 6.96
C ASN A 441 -24.25 25.71 6.83
N PRO A 442 -25.01 25.17 7.80
CA PRO A 442 -26.46 25.23 7.73
C PRO A 442 -26.93 26.69 7.80
N THR A 443 -27.94 27.06 7.01
CA THR A 443 -28.61 28.35 7.20
C THR A 443 -29.37 28.32 8.54
N PRO A 444 -29.66 29.48 9.15
CA PRO A 444 -30.43 29.53 10.41
C PRO A 444 -31.78 28.79 10.33
N GLU A 445 -32.45 28.85 9.18
CA GLU A 445 -33.70 28.15 8.93
C GLU A 445 -33.49 26.64 8.83
N LEU A 446 -32.45 26.18 8.11
CA LEU A 446 -32.13 24.77 8.00
C LEU A 446 -31.71 24.17 9.35
N ALA A 447 -30.98 24.93 10.17
CA ALA A 447 -30.57 24.50 11.50
C ALA A 447 -31.72 24.44 12.52
N ARG A 448 -32.84 25.13 12.27
CA ARG A 448 -33.99 25.15 13.18
C ARG A 448 -35.10 24.19 12.75
N ASP A 449 -35.39 24.20 11.45
CA ASP A 449 -36.59 23.57 10.87
C ASP A 449 -36.24 22.50 9.82
N GLY A 450 -34.94 22.26 9.56
CA GLY A 450 -34.48 21.32 8.55
C GLY A 450 -34.58 19.86 8.97
N GLU A 451 -34.60 18.99 7.96
CA GLU A 451 -34.63 17.54 8.13
C GLU A 451 -33.56 16.88 7.25
N ALA A 452 -32.98 15.82 7.78
CA ALA A 452 -32.18 14.86 7.01
C ALA A 452 -32.91 13.51 6.98
N ARG A 453 -32.68 12.72 5.94
CA ARG A 453 -33.23 11.36 5.82
C ARG A 453 -32.09 10.36 5.72
N VAL A 454 -32.08 9.36 6.59
CA VAL A 454 -31.24 8.17 6.44
C VAL A 454 -32.05 7.12 5.70
N VAL A 455 -31.58 6.72 4.53
CA VAL A 455 -32.21 5.71 3.67
C VAL A 455 -31.31 4.48 3.63
N VAL A 456 -31.83 3.34 4.06
CA VAL A 456 -31.12 2.05 3.99
C VAL A 456 -31.78 1.21 2.91
N LYS A 457 -31.03 0.85 1.88
CA LYS A 457 -31.53 0.16 0.68
C LYS A 457 -30.72 -1.11 0.42
N GLY A 458 -31.39 -2.26 0.45
CA GLY A 458 -30.80 -3.56 0.10
C GLY A 458 -30.39 -3.60 -1.37
N LEU A 459 -29.30 -4.32 -1.65
CA LEU A 459 -28.69 -4.41 -2.98
C LEU A 459 -29.16 -5.65 -3.77
N ARG A 460 -29.96 -6.54 -3.15
CA ARG A 460 -30.55 -7.69 -3.85
C ARG A 460 -31.49 -7.27 -4.99
N GLN A 461 -31.52 -8.07 -6.06
CA GLN A 461 -32.32 -7.77 -7.26
C GLN A 461 -33.83 -7.90 -7.02
N ALA A 462 -34.25 -8.90 -6.24
CA ALA A 462 -35.66 -9.18 -5.99
C ALA A 462 -36.12 -8.57 -4.65
N ALA A 463 -37.15 -7.71 -4.71
CA ALA A 463 -37.78 -7.08 -3.54
C ALA A 463 -36.78 -6.53 -2.50
N PRO A 464 -35.89 -5.58 -2.86
CA PRO A 464 -34.91 -5.04 -1.94
C PRO A 464 -35.59 -4.35 -0.76
N VAL A 465 -35.10 -4.65 0.45
CA VAL A 465 -35.53 -3.96 1.67
C VAL A 465 -35.19 -2.48 1.53
N ARG A 466 -36.14 -1.59 1.82
CA ARG A 466 -35.90 -0.15 1.85
C ARG A 466 -36.53 0.44 3.11
N LYS A 467 -35.70 1.03 3.96
CA LYS A 467 -36.13 1.79 5.14
C LYS A 467 -35.70 3.24 5.03
N THR A 468 -36.50 4.13 5.59
CA THR A 468 -36.24 5.58 5.58
C THR A 468 -36.56 6.16 6.93
N TYR A 469 -35.59 6.84 7.51
CA TYR A 469 -35.64 7.43 8.82
C TYR A 469 -35.49 8.95 8.66
N THR A 470 -36.51 9.71 9.04
CA THR A 470 -36.46 11.19 9.00
C THR A 470 -35.95 11.71 10.34
N ILE A 471 -34.91 12.54 10.29
CA ILE A 471 -34.22 13.08 11.44
C ILE A 471 -34.35 14.60 11.41
N LYS A 472 -34.87 15.17 12.50
CA LYS A 472 -34.88 16.63 12.68
C LYS A 472 -33.47 17.12 12.99
N LEU A 473 -33.09 18.23 12.40
CA LEU A 473 -31.82 18.88 12.65
C LEU A 473 -31.89 19.74 13.93
N ASP A 474 -32.20 19.13 15.08
CA ASP A 474 -32.41 19.83 16.36
C ASP A 474 -31.19 19.85 17.30
N ALA A 475 -29.98 19.66 16.75
CA ALA A 475 -28.76 19.68 17.52
C ALA A 475 -28.25 21.12 17.78
N PRO A 476 -27.57 21.39 18.90
CA PRO A 476 -26.94 22.69 19.12
C PRO A 476 -25.86 22.92 18.07
N ALA A 477 -26.02 23.96 17.25
CA ALA A 477 -24.98 24.32 16.27
C ALA A 477 -23.69 24.71 16.99
N ALA A 478 -22.59 24.02 16.69
CA ALA A 478 -21.27 24.33 17.19
C ALA A 478 -20.51 25.09 16.10
N GLY A 479 -20.74 26.40 16.03
CA GLY A 479 -20.22 27.23 14.94
C GLY A 479 -20.93 26.94 13.62
N ARG A 480 -20.17 26.48 12.60
CA ARG A 480 -20.68 26.19 11.24
C ARG A 480 -20.93 24.71 10.98
N VAL A 481 -20.93 23.88 12.02
CA VAL A 481 -21.10 22.43 11.91
C VAL A 481 -22.22 21.98 12.84
N LEU A 482 -23.13 21.19 12.29
CA LEU A 482 -24.19 20.52 13.02
C LEU A 482 -23.98 19.01 12.91
N SER A 483 -23.63 18.35 14.02
CA SER A 483 -23.30 16.92 14.04
C SER A 483 -24.47 16.10 14.56
N ILE A 484 -24.88 15.10 13.78
CA ILE A 484 -26.06 14.28 14.04
C ILE A 484 -25.63 12.83 14.24
N PRO A 485 -25.63 12.33 15.50
CA PRO A 485 -25.54 10.90 15.77
C PRO A 485 -26.93 10.26 15.65
N TYR A 486 -27.03 9.16 14.90
CA TYR A 486 -28.27 8.41 14.74
C TYR A 486 -28.00 6.91 14.79
N THR A 487 -28.92 6.12 15.36
CA THR A 487 -28.76 4.68 15.51
C THR A 487 -29.95 3.94 14.92
N ILE A 488 -29.66 2.92 14.11
CA ILE A 488 -30.64 2.01 13.54
C ILE A 488 -30.40 0.61 14.13
N PRO A 489 -31.41 -0.08 14.68
CA PRO A 489 -31.26 -1.47 15.09
C PRO A 489 -30.95 -2.36 13.88
N ALA A 490 -29.88 -3.17 13.90
CA ALA A 490 -29.57 -4.03 12.75
C ALA A 490 -30.63 -5.12 12.55
N GLY A 491 -31.26 -5.61 13.63
CA GLY A 491 -32.34 -6.62 13.58
C GLY A 491 -33.63 -6.15 12.88
N GLU A 492 -33.72 -4.87 12.52
CA GLU A 492 -34.76 -4.35 11.65
C GLU A 492 -34.53 -4.65 10.16
N LEU A 493 -33.36 -5.19 9.80
CA LEU A 493 -32.91 -5.50 8.45
C LEU A 493 -32.71 -7.01 8.30
N GLU A 494 -33.03 -7.52 7.12
CA GLU A 494 -32.72 -8.91 6.75
C GLU A 494 -31.22 -9.04 6.43
N PRO A 495 -30.60 -10.24 6.54
CA PRO A 495 -29.25 -10.46 6.06
C PRO A 495 -29.14 -10.13 4.56
N ASP A 496 -28.39 -9.07 4.23
CA ASP A 496 -28.16 -8.57 2.87
C ASP A 496 -27.00 -7.55 2.89
N TYR A 497 -26.58 -7.14 1.70
CA TYR A 497 -25.74 -5.97 1.50
C TYR A 497 -26.62 -4.74 1.33
N TYR A 498 -26.24 -3.63 1.97
CA TYR A 498 -27.03 -2.40 1.98
C TYR A 498 -26.20 -1.17 1.58
N GLU A 499 -26.84 -0.26 0.87
CA GLU A 499 -26.42 1.13 0.76
C GLU A 499 -27.12 1.96 1.85
N VAL A 500 -26.35 2.71 2.62
CA VAL A 500 -26.83 3.68 3.62
C VAL A 500 -26.60 5.08 3.06
N SER A 501 -27.69 5.78 2.76
CA SER A 501 -27.66 7.15 2.24
C SER A 501 -28.11 8.16 3.27
N VAL A 502 -27.42 9.29 3.41
CA VAL A 502 -27.94 10.48 4.10
C VAL A 502 -28.32 11.50 3.04
N VAL A 503 -29.56 11.96 3.09
CA VAL A 503 -30.12 12.97 2.18
C VAL A 503 -30.49 14.20 2.99
N LEU A 504 -29.88 15.35 2.69
CA LEU A 504 -30.20 16.63 3.31
C LEU A 504 -31.28 17.33 2.48
N ALA A 505 -32.41 17.63 3.10
CA ALA A 505 -33.52 18.32 2.44
C ALA A 505 -33.55 19.81 2.82
N GLY A 506 -33.80 20.66 1.83
CA GLY A 506 -34.04 22.09 1.97
C GLY A 506 -35.53 22.44 1.91
N PRO A 507 -35.87 23.75 1.89
CA PRO A 507 -37.24 24.22 1.79
C PRO A 507 -38.00 23.58 0.63
N GLY A 508 -39.25 23.16 0.87
CA GLY A 508 -40.08 22.50 -0.15
C GLY A 508 -39.65 21.08 -0.54
N GLY A 509 -38.70 20.46 0.19
CA GLY A 509 -38.26 19.09 -0.04
C GLY A 509 -37.16 18.93 -1.10
N LEU A 510 -36.53 20.04 -1.53
CA LEU A 510 -35.39 20.02 -2.45
C LEU A 510 -34.20 19.28 -1.81
N VAL A 511 -33.57 18.35 -2.53
CA VAL A 511 -32.33 17.70 -2.04
C VAL A 511 -31.16 18.67 -2.21
N LEU A 512 -30.54 19.05 -1.08
CA LEU A 512 -29.40 19.98 -1.05
C LEU A 512 -28.06 19.26 -1.21
N ASP A 513 -27.92 18.09 -0.58
CA ASP A 513 -26.75 17.23 -0.70
C ASP A 513 -27.17 15.78 -0.38
N GLN A 514 -26.42 14.81 -0.91
CA GLN A 514 -26.61 13.39 -0.61
C GLN A 514 -25.25 12.71 -0.57
N LYS A 515 -25.09 11.83 0.42
CA LYS A 515 -23.89 10.99 0.58
C LYS A 515 -24.27 9.57 0.92
N THR A 516 -23.43 8.62 0.53
CA THR A 516 -23.69 7.19 0.70
C THR A 516 -22.49 6.47 1.28
N ASP A 517 -22.77 5.38 1.98
CA ASP A 517 -21.81 4.38 2.46
C ASP A 517 -22.43 2.98 2.30
N GLN A 518 -21.65 1.92 2.46
CA GLN A 518 -22.10 0.54 2.33
C GLN A 518 -21.88 -0.24 3.60
N ILE A 519 -22.81 -1.16 3.89
CA ILE A 519 -22.74 -2.07 5.04
C ILE A 519 -23.18 -3.48 4.64
N THR A 520 -22.82 -4.45 5.47
CA THR A 520 -23.30 -5.82 5.37
C THR A 520 -24.06 -6.20 6.65
N VAL A 521 -25.25 -6.75 6.52
CA VAL A 521 -25.95 -7.42 7.64
C VAL A 521 -25.73 -8.92 7.48
N SER A 522 -25.01 -9.51 8.44
CA SER A 522 -24.64 -10.92 8.45
C SER A 522 -25.81 -11.81 8.88
N PRO A 523 -25.94 -13.03 8.34
CA PRO A 523 -26.86 -14.04 8.88
C PRO A 523 -26.40 -14.60 10.23
N ALA A 524 -25.17 -14.33 10.66
CA ALA A 524 -24.67 -14.76 11.97
C ALA A 524 -25.38 -14.02 13.11
N ALA A 525 -25.64 -14.75 14.20
CA ALA A 525 -26.29 -14.18 15.39
C ALA A 525 -25.40 -13.14 16.12
N THR A 526 -24.08 -13.26 15.99
CA THR A 526 -23.09 -12.34 16.54
C THR A 526 -21.93 -12.16 15.57
N VAL A 527 -21.31 -10.97 15.60
CA VAL A 527 -20.10 -10.64 14.85
C VAL A 527 -19.08 -10.05 15.84
N GLY A 528 -17.83 -10.47 15.74
CA GLY A 528 -16.74 -9.92 16.54
C GLY A 528 -16.28 -8.57 15.99
N HIS A 529 -16.26 -7.54 16.84
CA HIS A 529 -15.75 -6.21 16.50
C HIS A 529 -14.40 -5.93 17.17
N PRO A 530 -13.46 -5.29 16.46
CA PRO A 530 -12.09 -5.12 16.94
C PRO A 530 -12.03 -4.23 18.19
N ILE A 531 -11.03 -4.50 19.03
CA ILE A 531 -10.74 -3.65 20.18
C ILE A 531 -9.86 -2.50 19.70
N ALA A 532 -10.41 -1.28 19.72
CA ALA A 532 -9.71 -0.10 19.25
C ALA A 532 -8.75 0.49 20.30
N ASN A 533 -7.53 0.80 19.86
CA ASN A 533 -6.56 1.58 20.59
C ASN A 533 -6.43 2.97 19.94
N ALA A 534 -6.62 4.01 20.72
CA ALA A 534 -6.52 5.39 20.27
C ALA A 534 -5.89 6.25 21.37
N LYS A 535 -5.12 7.27 20.98
CA LYS A 535 -4.52 8.21 21.92
C LYS A 535 -5.16 9.58 21.83
N GLY A 536 -5.95 9.92 22.84
CA GLY A 536 -6.57 11.24 22.94
C GLY A 536 -5.54 12.37 23.11
N ILE A 537 -5.87 13.56 22.58
CA ILE A 537 -5.09 14.78 22.72
C ILE A 537 -5.94 15.82 23.45
N PRO A 538 -5.56 16.28 24.65
CA PRO A 538 -6.30 17.35 25.33
C PRO A 538 -6.42 18.59 24.43
N LEU A 539 -7.59 19.22 24.37
CA LEU A 539 -7.83 20.43 23.56
C LEU A 539 -7.02 21.63 24.06
N ALA A 540 -6.51 21.61 25.29
CA ALA A 540 -5.48 22.55 25.74
C ALA A 540 -4.22 22.51 24.84
N ASN A 541 -3.99 21.40 24.12
CA ASN A 541 -2.92 21.21 23.16
C ASN A 541 -3.33 21.44 21.70
N GLN A 542 -4.49 22.05 21.43
CA GLN A 542 -4.98 22.31 20.07
C GLN A 542 -4.05 23.21 19.23
N PHE A 543 -3.14 23.95 19.86
CA PHE A 543 -2.11 24.73 19.18
C PHE A 543 -1.25 23.86 18.27
N LEU A 544 -1.02 22.59 18.63
CA LEU A 544 -0.26 21.63 17.81
C LEU A 544 -0.89 21.46 16.42
N PHE A 545 -2.21 21.38 16.36
CA PHE A 545 -2.94 21.19 15.12
C PHE A 545 -2.77 22.38 14.17
N ARG A 546 -2.72 23.61 14.72
CA ARG A 546 -2.48 24.83 13.93
C ARG A 546 -1.13 24.78 13.22
N TYR A 547 -0.07 24.40 13.94
CA TYR A 547 1.26 24.22 13.33
C TYR A 547 1.26 23.13 12.26
N MET A 548 0.58 21.99 12.50
CA MET A 548 0.53 20.89 11.54
C MET A 548 -0.13 21.28 10.22
N VAL A 549 -1.22 22.06 10.24
CA VAL A 549 -1.89 22.53 9.02
C VAL A 549 -1.11 23.68 8.38
N ALA A 550 -0.49 24.57 9.18
CA ALA A 550 0.35 25.65 8.66
C ALA A 550 1.51 25.10 7.81
N GLU A 551 2.20 24.06 8.28
CA GLU A 551 3.28 23.40 7.53
C GLU A 551 2.79 22.74 6.23
N GLN A 552 1.60 22.14 6.26
CA GLN A 552 0.97 21.60 5.06
C GLN A 552 0.67 22.71 4.04
N LEU A 553 0.15 23.86 4.49
CA LEU A 553 -0.15 25.01 3.63
C LEU A 553 1.12 25.64 3.07
N GLU A 554 2.16 25.79 3.88
CA GLU A 554 3.49 26.26 3.43
C GLU A 554 4.02 25.39 2.31
N LYS A 555 4.10 24.07 2.54
CA LYS A 555 4.63 23.12 1.56
C LYS A 555 3.78 22.95 0.31
N THR A 556 2.51 23.35 0.38
CA THR A 556 1.60 23.33 -0.79
C THR A 556 1.54 24.67 -1.51
N GLY A 557 2.39 25.64 -1.16
CA GLY A 557 2.51 26.93 -1.85
C GLY A 557 1.44 27.94 -1.46
N ARG A 558 0.86 27.85 -0.25
CA ARG A 558 -0.13 28.79 0.30
C ARG A 558 0.41 29.50 1.55
N PRO A 559 1.49 30.29 1.44
CA PRO A 559 2.14 30.90 2.60
C PRO A 559 1.25 31.91 3.34
N GLU A 560 0.36 32.63 2.65
CA GLU A 560 -0.55 33.59 3.30
C GLU A 560 -1.51 32.90 4.28
N ALA A 561 -2.09 31.77 3.86
CA ALA A 561 -2.97 30.98 4.73
C ALA A 561 -2.17 30.28 5.86
N ALA A 562 -0.93 29.86 5.59
CA ALA A 562 -0.03 29.30 6.60
C ALA A 562 0.30 30.32 7.70
N ALA A 563 0.56 31.58 7.35
CA ALA A 563 0.92 32.64 8.28
C ALA A 563 -0.13 32.82 9.39
N GLY A 564 -1.41 32.84 9.02
CA GLY A 564 -2.51 32.95 9.98
C GLY A 564 -2.53 31.82 11.00
N LEU A 565 -2.34 30.57 10.55
CA LEU A 565 -2.33 29.40 11.43
C LEU A 565 -1.09 29.35 12.32
N TYR A 566 0.09 29.74 11.82
CA TYR A 566 1.28 29.86 12.66
C TYR A 566 1.09 30.90 13.77
N GLU A 567 0.57 32.08 13.45
CA GLU A 567 0.30 33.13 14.43
C GLU A 567 -0.75 32.68 15.46
N GLU A 568 -1.82 31.99 15.03
CA GLU A 568 -2.79 31.39 15.94
C GLU A 568 -2.16 30.36 16.88
N GLY A 569 -1.34 29.45 16.35
CA GLY A 569 -0.61 28.45 17.14
C GLY A 569 0.32 29.10 18.16
N TYR A 570 1.04 30.16 17.77
CA TYR A 570 1.91 30.92 18.66
C TYR A 570 1.12 31.65 19.73
N ARG A 571 0.01 32.32 19.38
CA ARG A 571 -0.85 33.03 20.34
C ARG A 571 -1.46 32.08 21.38
N LEU A 572 -1.81 30.86 21.00
CA LEU A 572 -2.34 29.85 21.91
C LEU A 572 -1.28 29.35 22.91
N ARG A 573 -0.03 29.15 22.47
CA ARG A 573 1.11 28.78 23.33
C ARG A 573 2.43 29.43 22.89
N PRO A 574 2.73 30.65 23.37
CA PRO A 574 3.94 31.39 22.98
C PRO A 574 5.26 30.77 23.48
N ASP A 575 5.18 29.95 24.53
CA ASP A 575 6.30 29.25 25.17
C ASP A 575 6.55 27.84 24.62
N TYR A 576 5.76 27.39 23.64
CA TYR A 576 5.98 26.11 22.97
C TYR A 576 7.17 26.22 22.00
N ALA A 577 8.36 25.87 22.48
CA ALA A 577 9.62 26.06 21.76
C ALA A 577 9.62 25.50 20.33
N ASP A 578 9.12 24.28 20.09
CA ASP A 578 9.07 23.70 18.74
C ASP A 578 8.16 24.50 17.80
N GLY A 579 7.04 25.03 18.29
CA GLY A 579 6.16 25.89 17.52
C GLY A 579 6.81 27.22 17.14
N VAL A 580 7.54 27.83 18.08
CA VAL A 580 8.33 29.05 17.84
C VAL A 580 9.38 28.82 16.76
N VAL A 581 10.09 27.69 16.80
CA VAL A 581 11.08 27.33 15.78
C VAL A 581 10.44 27.16 14.40
N ARG A 582 9.31 26.45 14.32
CA ARG A 582 8.56 26.26 13.06
C ARG A 582 8.09 27.61 12.50
N TYR A 583 7.47 28.44 13.33
CA TYR A 583 6.99 29.76 12.91
C TYR A 583 8.13 30.70 12.51
N ALA A 584 9.23 30.72 13.27
CA ALA A 584 10.37 31.57 12.95
C ALA A 584 11.02 31.19 11.61
N ASN A 585 11.15 29.89 11.33
CA ASN A 585 11.65 29.43 10.03
C ASN A 585 10.74 29.84 8.88
N PHE A 586 9.42 29.71 9.06
CA PHE A 586 8.44 30.20 8.09
C PHE A 586 8.58 31.72 7.84
N LEU A 587 8.71 32.52 8.90
CA LEU A 587 8.89 33.98 8.81
C LEU A 587 10.21 34.34 8.10
N LEU A 588 11.30 33.62 8.37
CA LEU A 588 12.57 33.79 7.67
C LEU A 588 12.44 33.48 6.17
N GLY A 589 11.69 32.42 5.81
CA GLY A 589 11.44 32.03 4.43
C GLY A 589 10.56 33.03 3.66
N THR A 590 9.62 33.66 4.35
CA THR A 590 8.67 34.65 3.78
C THR A 590 9.16 36.09 3.88
N GLY A 591 10.33 36.35 4.47
CA GLY A 591 10.94 37.68 4.57
C GLY A 591 10.45 38.54 5.74
N ALA A 592 9.64 37.99 6.64
CA ALA A 592 9.15 38.67 7.84
C ALA A 592 10.19 38.66 8.99
N TYR A 593 11.39 39.17 8.70
CA TYR A 593 12.56 39.03 9.56
C TYR A 593 12.42 39.70 10.94
N ALA A 594 11.78 40.87 11.02
CA ALA A 594 11.57 41.57 12.28
C ALA A 594 10.70 40.75 13.25
N ARG A 595 9.63 40.15 12.73
CA ARG A 595 8.75 39.26 13.50
C ARG A 595 9.47 37.97 13.90
N ALA A 596 10.29 37.39 13.01
CA ALA A 596 11.09 36.21 13.31
C ALA A 596 12.04 36.47 14.50
N LEU A 597 12.66 37.65 14.55
CA LEU A 597 13.53 38.07 15.66
C LEU A 597 12.75 38.20 16.97
N GLU A 598 11.58 38.86 16.92
CA GLU A 598 10.73 39.08 18.08
C GLU A 598 10.29 37.76 18.73
N ILE A 599 9.74 36.83 17.94
CA ILE A 599 9.22 35.57 18.50
C ILE A 599 10.34 34.66 18.99
N ALA A 600 11.53 34.72 18.38
CA ALA A 600 12.67 33.91 18.78
C ALA A 600 13.14 34.23 20.20
N GLU A 601 12.89 35.45 20.71
CA GLU A 601 13.26 35.82 22.09
C GLU A 601 12.62 34.94 23.16
N SER A 602 11.50 34.28 22.87
CA SER A 602 10.91 33.31 23.82
C SER A 602 11.81 32.10 24.06
N LEU A 603 12.68 31.75 23.11
CA LEU A 603 13.66 30.66 23.24
C LEU A 603 14.87 31.04 24.10
N ARG A 604 15.01 32.30 24.52
CA ARG A 604 16.21 32.79 25.23
C ARG A 604 16.53 32.01 26.50
N LYS A 605 15.50 31.52 27.20
CA LYS A 605 15.65 30.73 28.44
C LYS A 605 15.82 29.23 28.21
N ASP A 606 15.66 28.75 26.97
CA ASP A 606 15.83 27.34 26.64
C ASP A 606 17.29 27.06 26.24
N GLU A 607 18.05 26.49 27.17
CA GLU A 607 19.46 26.14 26.97
C GLU A 607 19.66 25.16 25.81
N LYS A 608 18.70 24.25 25.59
CA LYS A 608 18.78 23.25 24.51
C LYS A 608 18.55 23.87 23.13
N ARG A 609 17.93 25.05 23.06
CA ARG A 609 17.59 25.74 21.81
C ARG A 609 18.49 26.93 21.50
N GLN A 610 19.58 27.13 22.26
CA GLN A 610 20.49 28.25 22.02
C GLN A 610 21.06 28.24 20.59
N PHE A 611 21.43 27.09 20.05
CA PHE A 611 21.89 26.99 18.66
C PHE A 611 20.84 27.51 17.67
N VAL A 612 19.58 27.08 17.84
CA VAL A 612 18.47 27.46 16.96
C VAL A 612 18.16 28.95 17.11
N LEU A 613 18.10 29.46 18.34
CA LEU A 613 17.92 30.88 18.63
C LEU A 613 18.96 31.75 17.92
N ARG A 614 20.24 31.43 18.09
CA ARG A 614 21.36 32.17 17.46
C ARG A 614 21.28 32.11 15.94
N THR A 615 20.93 30.95 15.38
CA THR A 615 20.75 30.75 13.93
C THR A 615 19.60 31.59 13.39
N VAL A 616 18.44 31.59 14.07
CA VAL A 616 17.27 32.37 13.68
C VAL A 616 17.56 33.88 13.76
N ARG A 617 18.13 34.35 14.89
CA ARG A 617 18.52 35.76 15.06
C ARG A 617 19.51 36.19 13.97
N GLY A 618 20.55 35.40 13.74
CA GLY A 618 21.56 35.69 12.71
C GLY A 618 20.97 35.79 11.30
N ARG A 619 20.10 34.85 10.92
CA ARG A 619 19.42 34.87 9.61
C ARG A 619 18.43 36.04 9.48
N ALA A 620 17.69 36.36 10.54
CA ALA A 620 16.78 37.50 10.57
C ALA A 620 17.53 38.82 10.42
N LEU A 621 18.62 39.01 11.18
CA LEU A 621 19.47 40.21 11.11
C LEU A 621 20.13 40.36 9.75
N LEU A 622 20.56 39.26 9.12
CA LEU A 622 21.06 39.26 7.75
C LEU A 622 20.00 39.76 6.76
N GLY A 623 18.75 39.28 6.90
CA GLY A 623 17.61 39.74 6.09
C GLY A 623 17.23 41.20 6.34
N LEU A 624 17.47 41.72 7.54
CA LEU A 624 17.34 43.14 7.90
C LEU A 624 18.57 43.98 7.55
N GLU A 625 19.54 43.41 6.82
CA GLU A 625 20.79 44.06 6.41
C GLU A 625 21.70 44.54 7.56
N ARG A 626 21.52 43.98 8.76
CA ARG A 626 22.36 44.23 9.95
C ARG A 626 23.50 43.22 10.02
N TYR A 627 24.41 43.31 9.06
CA TYR A 627 25.37 42.25 8.74
C TYR A 627 26.38 41.93 9.86
N GLU A 628 26.89 42.93 10.59
CA GLU A 628 27.82 42.72 11.71
C GLU A 628 27.15 41.99 12.87
N GLU A 629 25.93 42.40 13.23
CA GLU A 629 25.15 41.77 14.29
C GLU A 629 24.74 40.34 13.90
N ALA A 630 24.33 40.15 12.64
CA ALA A 630 24.05 38.84 12.08
C ALA A 630 25.25 37.91 12.21
N LEU A 631 26.44 38.38 11.81
CA LEU A 631 27.67 37.61 11.89
C LEU A 631 28.04 37.26 13.34
N ALA A 632 27.84 38.18 14.29
CA ALA A 632 28.09 37.92 15.71
C ALA A 632 27.21 36.78 16.24
N GLU A 633 25.92 36.77 15.90
CA GLU A 633 24.99 35.69 16.27
C GLU A 633 25.37 34.36 15.62
N LEU A 634 25.69 34.37 14.32
CA LEU A 634 26.05 33.16 13.57
C LEU A 634 27.38 32.54 14.04
N LEU A 635 28.35 33.37 14.44
CA LEU A 635 29.59 32.88 15.05
C LEU A 635 29.34 32.18 16.38
N GLN A 636 28.37 32.65 17.17
CA GLN A 636 27.96 31.94 18.40
C GLN A 636 27.22 30.64 18.08
N ALA A 637 26.37 30.63 17.05
CA ALA A 637 25.73 29.40 16.57
C ALA A 637 26.78 28.35 16.16
N ASN A 638 27.78 28.76 15.36
CA ASN A 638 28.85 27.86 14.90
C ASN A 638 29.78 27.36 16.02
N LYS A 639 29.87 28.09 17.15
CA LYS A 639 30.57 27.60 18.35
C LYS A 639 29.79 26.52 19.08
N LEU A 640 28.46 26.61 19.10
CA LEU A 640 27.59 25.63 19.77
C LEU A 640 27.53 24.34 18.97
N TYR A 641 27.34 24.46 17.65
CA TYR A 641 27.37 23.34 16.75
C TYR A 641 28.12 23.75 15.50
N ASN A 642 29.32 23.20 15.36
CA ASN A 642 30.18 23.45 14.21
C ASN A 642 29.65 22.67 13.00
N SER A 643 29.91 23.18 11.80
CA SER A 643 29.66 22.45 10.55
C SER A 643 28.18 22.30 10.16
N GLU A 644 27.37 23.34 10.37
CA GLU A 644 26.01 23.41 9.82
C GLU A 644 25.95 24.27 8.57
N THR A 645 25.50 23.67 7.46
CA THR A 645 25.49 24.32 6.13
C THR A 645 24.67 25.61 6.14
N VAL A 646 23.52 25.63 6.83
CA VAL A 646 22.65 26.81 6.95
C VAL A 646 23.39 27.98 7.62
N VAL A 647 24.15 27.71 8.68
CA VAL A 647 24.91 28.72 9.43
C VAL A 647 26.10 29.21 8.61
N LEU A 648 26.87 28.30 8.02
CA LEU A 648 28.02 28.63 7.16
C LEU A 648 27.62 29.45 5.93
N ASN A 649 26.49 29.11 5.30
CA ASN A 649 25.94 29.87 4.19
C ASN A 649 25.53 31.28 4.61
N ALA A 650 24.87 31.42 5.77
CA ALA A 650 24.50 32.73 6.29
C ALA A 650 25.73 33.58 6.65
N MET A 651 26.77 32.96 7.24
CA MET A 651 28.05 33.62 7.53
C MET A 651 28.74 34.08 6.25
N GLY A 652 28.83 33.22 5.23
CA GLY A 652 29.44 33.56 3.95
C GLY A 652 28.72 34.74 3.27
N ARG A 653 27.39 34.78 3.34
CA ARG A 653 26.58 35.92 2.86
C ARG A 653 26.86 37.20 3.66
N CYS A 654 26.99 37.11 4.99
CA CYS A 654 27.36 38.26 5.83
C CYS A 654 28.77 38.77 5.45
N TYR A 655 29.76 37.89 5.37
CA TYR A 655 31.14 38.25 4.99
C TYR A 655 31.20 38.92 3.62
N LEU A 656 30.47 38.38 2.63
CA LEU A 656 30.39 38.97 1.29
C LEU A 656 29.82 40.39 1.33
N LYS A 657 28.73 40.61 2.07
CA LYS A 657 28.10 41.93 2.24
C LYS A 657 28.97 42.94 2.99
N LEU A 658 29.84 42.44 3.86
CA LEU A 658 30.86 43.23 4.58
C LEU A 658 32.16 43.43 3.77
N GLY A 659 32.25 42.94 2.53
CA GLY A 659 33.45 43.04 1.69
C GLY A 659 34.59 42.08 2.06
N ARG A 660 34.36 41.16 3.00
CA ARG A 660 35.31 40.18 3.51
C ARG A 660 35.32 38.91 2.64
N LYS A 661 35.82 39.06 1.41
CA LYS A 661 35.70 38.03 0.36
C LYS A 661 36.42 36.72 0.69
N ALA A 662 37.59 36.79 1.35
CA ALA A 662 38.34 35.60 1.72
C ALA A 662 37.58 34.73 2.73
N GLU A 663 37.05 35.35 3.79
CA GLU A 663 36.25 34.65 4.80
C GLU A 663 34.92 34.14 4.23
N ALA A 664 34.32 34.86 3.27
CA ALA A 664 33.14 34.38 2.55
C ALA A 664 33.45 33.10 1.76
N LEU A 665 34.57 33.09 1.03
CA LEU A 665 35.02 31.93 0.26
C LEU A 665 35.30 30.72 1.17
N ASP A 666 35.94 30.93 2.31
CA ASP A 666 36.20 29.88 3.29
C ASP A 666 34.91 29.29 3.86
N ALA A 667 33.96 30.14 4.26
CA ALA A 667 32.67 29.71 4.80
C ALA A 667 31.85 28.90 3.78
N PHE A 668 31.74 29.38 2.54
CA PHE A 668 31.04 28.67 1.47
C PHE A 668 31.75 27.37 1.08
N SER A 669 33.08 27.36 1.02
CA SER A 669 33.85 26.14 0.73
C SER A 669 33.70 25.11 1.85
N ALA A 670 33.65 25.53 3.11
CA ALA A 670 33.34 24.66 4.23
C ALA A 670 31.93 24.06 4.12
N SER A 671 30.94 24.87 3.75
CA SER A 671 29.56 24.40 3.51
C SER A 671 29.50 23.34 2.39
N LEU A 672 30.16 23.57 1.26
CA LEU A 672 30.20 22.63 0.13
C LEU A 672 30.93 21.32 0.43
N ARG A 673 31.89 21.31 1.36
CA ARG A 673 32.50 20.06 1.85
C ARG A 673 31.52 19.18 2.61
N LEU A 674 30.53 19.79 3.26
CA LEU A 674 29.51 19.09 4.05
C LEU A 674 28.34 18.66 3.16
N ASN A 675 27.91 19.53 2.26
CA ASN A 675 26.89 19.24 1.26
C ASN A 675 27.29 19.84 -0.10
N PRO A 676 27.79 19.02 -1.04
CA PRO A 676 28.14 19.49 -2.38
C PRO A 676 26.94 19.94 -3.24
N GLU A 677 25.72 19.52 -2.91
CA GLU A 677 24.51 19.75 -3.70
C GLU A 677 23.84 21.09 -3.38
N GLN A 678 24.58 22.18 -3.52
CA GLN A 678 24.10 23.54 -3.23
C GLN A 678 24.41 24.50 -4.39
N PRO A 679 23.60 24.53 -5.47
CA PRO A 679 23.91 25.27 -6.70
C PRO A 679 24.22 26.76 -6.49
N ASP A 680 23.45 27.43 -5.62
CA ASP A 680 23.66 28.85 -5.30
C ASP A 680 25.01 29.10 -4.63
N ILE A 681 25.46 28.17 -3.79
CA ILE A 681 26.72 28.27 -3.06
C ILE A 681 27.90 27.92 -3.97
N VAL A 682 27.73 26.92 -4.86
CA VAL A 682 28.71 26.62 -5.93
C VAL A 682 28.96 27.86 -6.77
N LYS A 683 27.88 28.49 -7.26
CA LYS A 683 27.98 29.73 -8.04
C LYS A 683 28.66 30.85 -7.25
N ALA A 684 28.30 31.05 -5.98
CA ALA A 684 28.93 32.08 -5.14
C ALA A 684 30.44 31.84 -4.95
N VAL A 685 30.88 30.59 -4.83
CA VAL A 685 32.30 30.22 -4.74
C VAL A 685 33.03 30.46 -6.07
N GLU A 686 32.42 30.11 -7.20
CA GLU A 686 32.98 30.39 -8.52
C GLU A 686 33.14 31.90 -8.77
N ASP A 687 32.12 32.68 -8.44
CA ASP A 687 32.13 34.14 -8.59
C ASP A 687 33.17 34.80 -7.68
N LEU A 688 33.45 34.25 -6.50
CA LEU A 688 34.46 34.74 -5.57
C LEU A 688 35.91 34.38 -5.97
N LYS A 689 36.08 33.36 -6.82
CA LYS A 689 37.39 32.91 -7.32
C LYS A 689 37.80 33.61 -8.62
N ARG A 690 36.85 34.22 -9.32
CA ARG A 690 37.07 35.09 -10.48
C ARG A 690 37.48 36.49 -10.02
#